data_AF-A0A913ZH79-F1
#
_entry.id   AF-A0A913ZH79-F1
#
_cell.length_a   1.000
_cell.length_b   1.000
_cell.length_c   1.000
_cell.angle_alpha   90.00
_cell.angle_beta   90.00
_cell.angle_gamma   90.00
#
_symmetry.space_group_name_H-M   'P 1'
#
loop_
_entity.id
_entity.type
_entity.pdbx_description
1 polymer ?
#
loop_
_entity_poly.entity_id
_entity_poly.type
_entity_poly.pdbx_seq_one_letter_code
_entity_poly.pdbx_strand_id
1 'polypeptide(L)'
;MAPTTIQTTVGLVFGILLAFLMWTPSTAALSKEDLNHECLRNCDWPPKPLICRYEFTVEWSYSMSKACYDCPFNVSDCHRPHCFTLDGAPRAVAVVNRQFPGPHIQVCEHDTVIVKVNNLLLNAEGVTIHWHGLHQRGTPYMDGTASVTQCSVPAGSSFTYEFTADTPGTHWWHSHSGLQRSDGIFGPFIVAQSSPDDPHSNLYDYDLPEHVVLVHDWIDELAVNRYAGHHLSSLPGSPESVLINGRGQKIEFFDQDTNQTVKTPRETFEVQQGKRYRFRTISNAILDCAIEVSVDGHNLTVIASDGAPFEPVEVSRFVLYGGERFDFILDANQPVGKYWMRVRAVGFCTGANVQALAAVVYDGAAGEPVTPEGSPPNREGVILNPVNQSPSATVRNVNQLVAIEKEGESSLDTVYRTVYLGLDFEKVNNPIYNHPVYYPSHAVSRRDRTYTTQINYVSFKPLASPPLTQYDDISEFEICTLESTMPMRDHCQQEYCECTHVIEVEFGKTIELVLVDEGKPFEGTHPMHLHGYNFHVVSMEKLGTKTTVEEVMALDQAGGIVRNFTKAPRKDTVIVPDGGYTAVRFVADNPGWWLLHCHLEFHNTIGMAVMVHVGNDEDLPPKPKDFPRCGNWYPHGDTGPTPTRTPTPAGASARLSPSLGAAVLLCFLVRFTVLLFV
;
A
#
# COMPACT_ATOMS: atom_id res chain seq x y z
N MET A 1 -57.61 -19.15 58.28
CA MET A 1 -56.72 -20.26 57.92
C MET A 1 -57.04 -20.67 56.50
N ALA A 2 -56.00 -21.01 55.73
CA ALA A 2 -55.84 -20.90 54.27
C ALA A 2 -55.49 -19.45 53.83
N PRO A 3 -54.51 -19.25 52.93
CA PRO A 3 -54.37 -20.04 51.69
C PRO A 3 -52.95 -20.54 51.31
N THR A 4 -53.01 -21.39 50.29
CA THR A 4 -52.03 -21.96 49.35
C THR A 4 -50.86 -21.08 48.89
N THR A 5 -49.69 -21.71 48.62
CA THR A 5 -48.58 -21.10 47.86
C THR A 5 -48.21 -21.97 46.65
N ILE A 6 -48.41 -21.40 45.46
CA ILE A 6 -47.79 -21.76 44.19
C ILE A 6 -46.60 -20.80 44.01
N GLN A 7 -45.37 -21.28 43.90
CA GLN A 7 -44.21 -20.53 43.38
C GLN A 7 -43.15 -21.56 42.93
N THR A 8 -43.08 -21.90 41.64
CA THR A 8 -42.41 -21.21 40.51
C THR A 8 -40.97 -21.65 40.31
N THR A 9 -40.84 -22.46 39.27
CA THR A 9 -39.71 -22.71 38.37
C THR A 9 -39.11 -21.38 37.85
N VAL A 10 -38.35 -20.66 38.69
CA VAL A 10 -37.65 -19.41 38.30
C VAL A 10 -36.14 -19.48 38.55
N GLY A 11 -35.63 -20.57 39.15
CA GLY A 11 -34.21 -20.71 39.48
C GLY A 11 -33.27 -21.16 38.35
N LEU A 12 -33.79 -21.70 37.24
CA LEU A 12 -32.93 -22.28 36.18
C LEU A 12 -32.77 -21.41 34.93
N VAL A 13 -33.66 -20.43 34.70
CA VAL A 13 -33.62 -19.56 33.51
C VAL A 13 -32.75 -18.31 33.75
N PHE A 14 -32.59 -17.88 35.01
CA PHE A 14 -31.73 -16.75 35.36
C PHE A 14 -30.23 -17.10 35.40
N GLY A 15 -29.86 -18.37 35.57
CA GLY A 15 -28.46 -18.81 35.53
C GLY A 15 -27.87 -18.90 34.12
N ILE A 16 -28.71 -19.09 33.10
CA ILE A 16 -28.28 -19.22 31.69
C ILE A 16 -28.21 -17.83 31.01
N LEU A 17 -29.06 -16.89 31.41
CA LEU A 17 -29.03 -15.50 30.90
C LEU A 17 -27.86 -14.67 31.45
N LEU A 18 -27.37 -14.97 32.66
CA LEU A 18 -26.20 -14.29 33.24
C LEU A 18 -24.85 -14.77 32.67
N ALA A 19 -24.79 -16.00 32.12
CA ALA A 19 -23.60 -16.50 31.44
C ALA A 19 -23.40 -15.88 30.05
N PHE A 20 -24.47 -15.41 29.40
CA PHE A 20 -24.40 -14.70 28.11
C PHE A 20 -24.15 -13.20 28.25
N LEU A 21 -24.28 -12.62 29.45
CA LEU A 21 -24.16 -11.17 29.71
C LEU A 21 -22.85 -10.76 30.41
N MET A 22 -21.92 -11.70 30.68
CA MET A 22 -20.59 -11.41 31.23
C MET A 22 -19.44 -11.70 30.26
N TRP A 23 -19.71 -11.66 28.95
CA TRP A 23 -18.67 -11.70 27.93
C TRP A 23 -18.65 -10.39 27.17
N THR A 24 -18.13 -9.35 27.83
CA THR A 24 -17.48 -8.26 27.11
C THR A 24 -15.99 -8.46 27.32
N PRO A 25 -15.25 -8.98 26.33
CA PRO A 25 -13.80 -8.93 26.38
C PRO A 25 -13.42 -7.44 26.42
N SER A 26 -13.02 -6.96 27.60
CA SER A 26 -12.61 -5.58 27.81
C SER A 26 -11.13 -5.44 27.39
N THR A 27 -10.83 -5.81 26.15
CA THR A 27 -9.49 -5.73 25.54
C THR A 27 -9.52 -5.54 24.01
N ALA A 28 -10.70 -5.35 23.40
CA ALA A 28 -10.81 -5.29 21.95
C ALA A 28 -9.97 -4.14 21.36
N ALA A 29 -9.12 -4.48 20.39
CA ALA A 29 -8.33 -3.58 19.56
C ALA A 29 -9.17 -2.61 18.71
N LEU A 30 -10.47 -2.89 18.60
CA LEU A 30 -11.43 -2.16 17.79
C LEU A 30 -12.18 -1.10 18.60
N SER A 31 -12.53 0.00 17.95
CA SER A 31 -13.34 1.01 18.59
C SER A 31 -14.74 0.48 18.89
N LYS A 32 -15.37 1.02 19.94
CA LYS A 32 -16.79 0.72 20.23
C LYS A 32 -17.71 1.11 19.06
N GLU A 33 -17.31 2.09 18.26
CA GLU A 33 -18.05 2.52 17.07
C GLU A 33 -18.02 1.42 16.00
N ASP A 34 -16.84 0.85 15.72
CA ASP A 34 -16.69 -0.23 14.74
C ASP A 34 -17.46 -1.49 15.18
N LEU A 35 -17.33 -1.88 16.46
CA LEU A 35 -17.99 -3.08 17.01
C LEU A 35 -19.51 -3.01 17.02
N ASN A 36 -20.09 -1.80 17.01
CA ASN A 36 -21.54 -1.61 17.01
C ASN A 36 -22.09 -1.24 15.62
N HIS A 37 -21.25 -1.22 14.58
CA HIS A 37 -21.69 -0.89 13.23
C HIS A 37 -22.63 -1.98 12.69
N GLU A 38 -23.77 -1.59 12.11
CA GLU A 38 -24.83 -2.53 11.70
C GLU A 38 -24.40 -3.56 10.65
N CYS A 39 -23.38 -3.23 9.86
CA CYS A 39 -22.82 -4.14 8.87
C CYS A 39 -21.80 -5.14 9.40
N LEU A 40 -21.28 -4.95 10.62
CA LEU A 40 -20.49 -5.96 11.30
C LEU A 40 -21.42 -7.08 11.78
N ARG A 41 -21.52 -8.15 10.99
CA ARG A 41 -22.44 -9.26 11.22
C ARG A 41 -21.92 -10.54 10.58
N ASN A 42 -22.49 -11.66 10.98
CA ASN A 42 -22.31 -12.92 10.25
C ASN A 42 -23.05 -12.85 8.91
N CYS A 43 -22.39 -13.28 7.83
CA CYS A 43 -22.97 -13.29 6.50
C CYS A 43 -23.86 -14.51 6.30
N ASP A 44 -25.15 -14.25 6.02
CA ASP A 44 -26.17 -15.27 5.80
C ASP A 44 -26.04 -15.96 4.43
N TRP A 45 -26.47 -17.23 4.34
CA TRP A 45 -26.77 -17.91 3.09
C TRP A 45 -28.27 -18.23 2.98
N PRO A 46 -28.98 -17.83 1.91
CA PRO A 46 -28.50 -17.01 0.79
C PRO A 46 -28.16 -15.56 1.19
N PRO A 47 -27.33 -14.83 0.42
CA PRO A 47 -26.90 -13.48 0.76
C PRO A 47 -28.07 -12.51 0.95
N LYS A 48 -27.94 -11.63 1.96
CA LYS A 48 -28.87 -10.52 2.22
C LYS A 48 -28.07 -9.20 2.23
N PRO A 49 -27.84 -8.60 1.05
CA PRO A 49 -27.11 -7.35 0.94
C PRO A 49 -27.75 -6.23 1.77
N LEU A 50 -26.91 -5.47 2.45
CA LEU A 50 -27.26 -4.23 3.14
C LEU A 50 -26.58 -3.03 2.48
N ILE A 51 -27.05 -1.84 2.83
CA ILE A 51 -26.37 -0.60 2.52
C ILE A 51 -25.61 -0.18 3.78
N CYS A 52 -24.28 -0.22 3.72
CA CYS A 52 -23.38 0.08 4.82
C CYS A 52 -22.87 1.51 4.71
N ARG A 53 -23.22 2.35 5.68
CA ARG A 53 -22.91 3.79 5.64
C ARG A 53 -21.85 4.16 6.66
N TYR A 54 -20.74 4.68 6.16
CA TYR A 54 -19.64 5.18 6.97
C TYR A 54 -19.46 6.68 6.74
N GLU A 55 -19.07 7.40 7.79
CA GLU A 55 -18.66 8.80 7.70
C GLU A 55 -17.24 8.92 8.21
N PHE A 56 -16.35 9.38 7.34
CA PHE A 56 -14.93 9.59 7.61
C PHE A 56 -14.70 11.07 7.81
N THR A 57 -14.07 11.43 8.93
CA THR A 57 -13.56 12.76 9.19
C THR A 57 -12.05 12.69 9.25
N VAL A 58 -11.40 13.25 8.23
CA VAL A 58 -9.95 13.27 8.11
C VAL A 58 -9.42 14.51 8.83
N GLU A 59 -8.58 14.34 9.84
CA GLU A 59 -8.01 15.45 10.61
C GLU A 59 -6.57 15.15 11.06
N TRP A 60 -5.82 16.21 11.37
CA TRP A 60 -4.54 16.10 12.07
C TRP A 60 -4.77 15.92 13.56
N SER A 61 -4.02 15.00 14.16
CA SER A 61 -3.97 14.76 15.60
C SER A 61 -2.51 14.56 16.05
N TYR A 62 -2.31 14.13 17.30
CA TYR A 62 -0.99 13.97 17.90
C TYR A 62 -0.87 12.69 18.71
N SER A 63 0.21 11.92 18.54
CA SER A 63 0.43 10.69 19.31
C SER A 63 0.63 11.00 20.79
N MET A 64 0.22 10.08 21.67
CA MET A 64 0.28 10.32 23.11
C MET A 64 -0.38 11.65 23.52
N SER A 65 -1.49 12.03 22.85
CA SER A 65 -2.18 13.29 23.14
C SER A 65 -2.82 13.32 24.53
N LYS A 66 -3.45 14.45 24.87
CA LYS A 66 -4.26 14.59 26.08
C LYS A 66 -5.38 13.54 26.21
N ALA A 67 -5.78 12.87 25.13
CA ALA A 67 -6.73 11.75 25.20
C ALA A 67 -6.17 10.54 25.95
N CYS A 68 -4.84 10.40 25.99
CA CYS A 68 -4.11 9.31 26.61
C CYS A 68 -3.89 9.45 28.13
N TYR A 69 -4.31 10.56 28.75
CA TYR A 69 -4.19 10.78 30.21
C TYR A 69 -2.76 10.47 30.72
N ASP A 70 -2.61 9.51 31.64
CA ASP A 70 -1.32 9.12 32.24
C ASP A 70 -0.70 7.89 31.56
N CYS A 71 -1.05 7.58 30.32
CA CYS A 71 -0.32 6.58 29.54
C CYS A 71 1.15 7.02 29.34
N PRO A 72 2.16 6.14 29.51
CA PRO A 72 2.07 4.71 29.79
C PRO A 72 2.17 4.32 31.27
N PHE A 73 2.17 5.27 32.21
CA PHE A 73 2.21 5.00 33.65
C PHE A 73 0.92 4.33 34.15
N ASN A 74 -0.22 4.62 33.52
CA ASN A 74 -1.47 3.88 33.68
C ASN A 74 -1.86 3.15 32.39
N VAL A 75 -1.70 1.82 32.37
CA VAL A 75 -2.01 0.98 31.21
C VAL A 75 -3.48 1.07 30.78
N SER A 76 -4.40 1.29 31.73
CA SER A 76 -5.83 1.47 31.40
C SER A 76 -6.06 2.74 30.59
N ASP A 77 -5.28 3.80 30.83
CA ASP A 77 -5.40 5.05 30.08
C ASP A 77 -4.90 4.92 28.63
N CYS A 78 -3.97 4.00 28.37
CA CYS A 78 -3.49 3.68 27.02
C CYS A 78 -4.52 2.99 26.10
N HIS A 79 -5.63 2.51 26.68
CA HIS A 79 -6.72 1.86 25.94
C HIS A 79 -7.98 2.75 25.86
N ARG A 80 -7.87 4.02 26.26
CA ARG A 80 -8.98 4.96 26.16
C ARG A 80 -9.33 5.24 24.69
N PRO A 81 -10.61 5.52 24.39
CA PRO A 81 -11.01 6.00 23.07
C PRO A 81 -10.14 7.18 22.61
N HIS A 82 -9.68 7.13 21.37
CA HIS A 82 -8.85 8.15 20.72
C HIS A 82 -7.44 8.35 21.34
N CYS A 83 -6.99 7.47 22.24
CA CYS A 83 -5.60 7.38 22.60
C CYS A 83 -4.88 6.42 21.65
N PHE A 84 -3.93 6.92 20.88
CA PHE A 84 -3.06 6.12 20.03
C PHE A 84 -1.62 6.28 20.50
N THR A 85 -1.08 5.18 21.03
CA THR A 85 0.22 5.15 21.69
C THR A 85 1.36 5.05 20.70
N LEU A 86 1.11 4.45 19.53
CA LEU A 86 2.14 4.16 18.52
C LEU A 86 3.31 3.43 19.20
N ASP A 87 4.53 3.85 18.95
CA ASP A 87 5.74 3.35 19.61
C ASP A 87 6.18 4.19 20.82
N GLY A 88 5.34 5.13 21.26
CA GLY A 88 5.59 6.09 22.33
C GLY A 88 6.29 7.38 21.87
N ALA A 89 6.75 7.48 20.62
CA ALA A 89 7.34 8.71 20.11
C ALA A 89 6.26 9.78 19.83
N PRO A 90 6.39 11.00 20.36
CA PRO A 90 5.43 12.07 20.16
C PRO A 90 5.60 12.69 18.76
N ARG A 91 4.55 12.62 17.92
CA ARG A 91 4.51 13.25 16.60
C ARG A 91 3.08 13.53 16.14
N ALA A 92 2.96 14.43 15.17
CA ALA A 92 1.70 14.64 14.46
C ALA A 92 1.38 13.43 13.58
N VAL A 93 0.10 13.09 13.50
CA VAL A 93 -0.43 12.01 12.65
C VAL A 93 -1.74 12.46 12.03
N ALA A 94 -1.97 12.08 10.78
CA ALA A 94 -3.25 12.24 10.13
C ALA A 94 -4.12 11.02 10.47
N VAL A 95 -5.35 11.25 10.88
CA VAL A 95 -6.25 10.21 11.38
C VAL A 95 -7.63 10.33 10.75
N VAL A 96 -8.37 9.23 10.73
CA VAL A 96 -9.79 9.19 10.37
C VAL A 96 -10.58 8.93 11.64
N ASN A 97 -11.56 9.78 11.94
CA ASN A 97 -12.44 9.67 13.13
C ASN A 97 -11.68 9.59 14.47
N ARG A 98 -10.49 10.20 14.55
CA ARG A 98 -9.59 10.12 15.71
C ARG A 98 -9.23 8.69 16.10
N GLN A 99 -9.11 7.82 15.11
CA GLN A 99 -8.67 6.44 15.27
C GLN A 99 -7.34 6.26 14.53
N PHE A 100 -6.46 5.43 15.12
CA PHE A 100 -5.24 4.97 14.46
C PHE A 100 -4.99 3.49 14.82
N PRO A 101 -4.91 2.56 13.85
CA PRO A 101 -5.31 2.74 12.45
C PRO A 101 -6.75 3.28 12.34
N GLY A 102 -7.13 3.76 11.15
CA GLY A 102 -8.47 4.29 10.92
C GLY A 102 -9.58 3.23 11.09
N PRO A 103 -10.85 3.64 10.99
CA PRO A 103 -12.01 2.77 11.22
C PRO A 103 -11.95 1.45 10.45
N HIS A 104 -12.32 0.37 11.14
CA HIS A 104 -12.43 -0.94 10.53
C HIS A 104 -13.75 -1.06 9.75
N ILE A 105 -13.65 -1.26 8.44
CA ILE A 105 -14.81 -1.59 7.62
C ILE A 105 -14.88 -3.10 7.51
N GLN A 106 -15.97 -3.69 7.99
CA GLN A 106 -16.30 -5.08 7.72
C GLN A 106 -17.75 -5.16 7.23
N VAL A 107 -17.92 -5.76 6.05
CA VAL A 107 -19.19 -5.91 5.34
C VAL A 107 -19.29 -7.33 4.78
N CYS A 108 -20.49 -7.73 4.35
CA CYS A 108 -20.68 -8.98 3.64
C CYS A 108 -20.53 -8.79 2.12
N GLU A 109 -20.10 -9.85 1.44
CA GLU A 109 -20.11 -9.91 -0.03
C GLU A 109 -21.48 -9.46 -0.57
N HIS A 110 -21.44 -8.59 -1.59
CA HIS A 110 -22.56 -7.91 -2.23
C HIS A 110 -23.21 -6.75 -1.46
N ASP A 111 -22.77 -6.41 -0.26
CA ASP A 111 -23.22 -5.16 0.40
C ASP A 111 -22.85 -3.93 -0.44
N THR A 112 -23.68 -2.90 -0.40
CA THR A 112 -23.35 -1.58 -0.95
C THR A 112 -22.66 -0.76 0.13
N VAL A 113 -21.43 -0.32 -0.14
CA VAL A 113 -20.64 0.49 0.80
C VAL A 113 -20.71 1.95 0.36
N ILE A 114 -21.12 2.80 1.29
CA ILE A 114 -21.19 4.25 1.08
C ILE A 114 -20.36 4.94 2.14
N VAL A 115 -19.27 5.60 1.72
CA VAL A 115 -18.37 6.31 2.63
C VAL A 115 -18.32 7.79 2.28
N LYS A 116 -18.84 8.63 3.19
CA LYS A 116 -18.72 10.08 3.09
C LYS A 116 -17.43 10.53 3.76
N VAL A 117 -16.48 11.04 2.98
CA VAL A 117 -15.20 11.56 3.45
C VAL A 117 -15.29 13.07 3.57
N ASN A 118 -15.17 13.59 4.80
CA ASN A 118 -15.05 15.00 5.13
C ASN A 118 -13.57 15.34 5.36
N ASN A 119 -13.03 16.26 4.58
CA ASN A 119 -11.63 16.68 4.71
C ASN A 119 -11.51 17.90 5.63
N LEU A 120 -10.92 17.71 6.82
CA LEU A 120 -10.63 18.78 7.78
C LEU A 120 -9.12 18.99 8.01
N LEU A 121 -8.27 18.58 7.06
CA LEU A 121 -6.83 18.80 7.14
C LEU A 121 -6.51 20.30 7.18
N LEU A 122 -5.90 20.74 8.30
CA LEU A 122 -5.69 22.15 8.63
C LEU A 122 -4.67 22.88 7.73
N ASN A 123 -3.84 22.13 7.01
CA ASN A 123 -2.80 22.62 6.09
C ASN A 123 -3.30 22.78 4.64
N ALA A 124 -4.63 22.79 4.43
CA ALA A 124 -5.27 22.93 3.12
C ALA A 124 -4.92 21.83 2.10
N GLU A 125 -4.46 20.67 2.57
CA GLU A 125 -4.19 19.52 1.72
C GLU A 125 -5.48 18.91 1.18
N GLY A 126 -5.45 18.47 -0.08
CA GLY A 126 -6.48 17.61 -0.64
C GLY A 126 -6.32 16.17 -0.18
N VAL A 127 -7.41 15.40 -0.10
CA VAL A 127 -7.39 13.97 0.24
C VAL A 127 -8.22 13.16 -0.75
N THR A 128 -7.78 11.95 -1.04
CA THR A 128 -8.59 10.91 -1.68
C THR A 128 -8.43 9.63 -0.88
N ILE A 129 -9.40 8.71 -0.95
CA ILE A 129 -9.32 7.42 -0.26
C ILE A 129 -9.44 6.33 -1.31
N HIS A 130 -8.39 5.54 -1.45
CA HIS A 130 -8.35 4.36 -2.30
C HIS A 130 -8.75 3.11 -1.52
N TRP A 131 -9.44 2.20 -2.20
CA TRP A 131 -9.96 0.94 -1.66
C TRP A 131 -9.12 -0.22 -2.18
N HIS A 132 -7.94 -0.39 -1.60
CA HIS A 132 -6.91 -1.32 -2.07
C HIS A 132 -7.43 -2.75 -2.14
N GLY A 133 -7.43 -3.31 -3.35
CA GLY A 133 -7.87 -4.67 -3.65
C GLY A 133 -9.34 -4.80 -4.06
N LEU A 134 -10.12 -3.71 -4.03
CA LEU A 134 -11.47 -3.69 -4.61
C LEU A 134 -11.40 -3.27 -6.08
N HIS A 135 -12.10 -4.01 -6.95
CA HIS A 135 -11.95 -3.84 -8.40
C HIS A 135 -12.76 -2.67 -8.98
N GLN A 136 -13.68 -2.09 -8.22
CA GLN A 136 -14.49 -0.95 -8.67
C GLN A 136 -15.24 -1.22 -9.98
N ARG A 137 -15.71 -2.47 -10.18
CA ARG A 137 -16.45 -2.87 -11.38
C ARG A 137 -17.75 -2.08 -11.48
N GLY A 138 -17.88 -1.32 -12.56
CA GLY A 138 -19.01 -0.40 -12.76
C GLY A 138 -18.95 0.89 -11.94
N THR A 139 -17.91 1.08 -11.13
CA THR A 139 -17.69 2.28 -10.31
C THR A 139 -16.24 2.81 -10.37
N PRO A 140 -15.59 2.91 -11.55
CA PRO A 140 -14.18 3.35 -11.65
C PRO A 140 -13.96 4.76 -11.06
N TYR A 141 -15.00 5.59 -11.05
CA TYR A 141 -14.99 6.92 -10.42
C TYR A 141 -14.84 6.91 -8.89
N MET A 142 -14.99 5.75 -8.26
CA MET A 142 -14.92 5.56 -6.80
C MET A 142 -13.60 4.91 -6.36
N ASP A 143 -12.65 4.72 -7.28
CA ASP A 143 -11.33 4.15 -6.99
C ASP A 143 -10.47 5.03 -6.08
N GLY A 144 -10.64 6.35 -6.09
CA GLY A 144 -9.98 7.22 -5.12
C GLY A 144 -8.52 7.56 -5.40
N THR A 145 -8.09 7.47 -6.66
CA THR A 145 -6.72 7.78 -7.07
C THR A 145 -6.63 9.21 -7.60
N ALA A 146 -5.94 10.08 -6.85
CA ALA A 146 -5.78 11.48 -7.22
C ALA A 146 -5.08 11.60 -8.60
N SER A 147 -5.53 12.54 -9.42
CA SER A 147 -5.00 12.77 -10.78
C SER A 147 -5.18 11.62 -11.79
N VAL A 148 -5.86 10.52 -11.40
CA VAL A 148 -6.18 9.40 -12.30
C VAL A 148 -7.70 9.25 -12.44
N THR A 149 -8.38 8.91 -11.35
CA THR A 149 -9.83 8.64 -11.35
C THR A 149 -10.63 9.83 -10.84
N GLN A 150 -10.05 10.65 -9.97
CA GLN A 150 -10.70 11.84 -9.43
C GLN A 150 -9.74 12.96 -9.01
N CYS A 151 -10.29 14.15 -8.81
CA CYS A 151 -9.60 15.24 -8.13
C CYS A 151 -9.57 14.98 -6.62
N SER A 152 -8.51 15.46 -5.95
CA SER A 152 -8.46 15.44 -4.49
C SER A 152 -9.57 16.29 -3.87
N VAL A 153 -10.17 15.80 -2.79
CA VAL A 153 -11.20 16.49 -2.03
C VAL A 153 -10.54 17.63 -1.26
N PRO A 154 -10.80 18.91 -1.58
CA PRO A 154 -10.13 20.03 -0.91
C PRO A 154 -10.54 20.13 0.56
N ALA A 155 -9.65 20.69 1.39
CA ALA A 155 -9.95 20.93 2.80
C ALA A 155 -11.20 21.81 2.98
N GLY A 156 -12.05 21.44 3.95
CA GLY A 156 -13.35 22.07 4.21
C GLY A 156 -14.49 21.55 3.33
N SER A 157 -14.24 20.53 2.50
CA SER A 157 -15.26 19.90 1.65
C SER A 157 -15.41 18.40 1.93
N SER A 158 -16.34 17.76 1.23
CA SER A 158 -16.60 16.32 1.35
C SER A 158 -16.87 15.65 0.01
N PHE A 159 -16.56 14.37 -0.09
CA PHE A 159 -16.90 13.51 -1.21
C PHE A 159 -17.50 12.20 -0.71
N THR A 160 -18.41 11.60 -1.46
CA THR A 160 -19.04 10.32 -1.08
C THR A 160 -18.69 9.25 -2.10
N TYR A 161 -18.02 8.20 -1.63
CA TYR A 161 -17.75 6.99 -2.39
C TYR A 161 -18.94 6.05 -2.26
N GLU A 162 -19.33 5.40 -3.36
CA GLU A 162 -20.42 4.42 -3.38
C GLU A 162 -20.10 3.28 -4.36
N PHE A 163 -19.92 2.07 -3.83
CA PHE A 163 -19.60 0.88 -4.62
C PHE A 163 -20.13 -0.39 -3.96
N THR A 164 -20.11 -1.50 -4.70
CA THR A 164 -20.51 -2.81 -4.17
C THR A 164 -19.28 -3.57 -3.70
N ALA A 165 -19.36 -4.22 -2.53
CA ALA A 165 -18.33 -5.12 -2.02
C ALA A 165 -18.38 -6.47 -2.75
N ASP A 166 -17.89 -6.52 -3.98
CA ASP A 166 -17.96 -7.69 -4.88
C ASP A 166 -16.77 -8.64 -4.78
N THR A 167 -15.69 -8.19 -4.15
CA THR A 167 -14.43 -8.92 -4.06
C THR A 167 -14.24 -9.42 -2.62
N PRO A 168 -14.63 -10.67 -2.30
CA PRO A 168 -14.47 -11.20 -0.95
C PRO A 168 -13.01 -11.31 -0.54
N GLY A 169 -12.75 -11.21 0.77
CA GLY A 169 -11.43 -11.39 1.36
C GLY A 169 -10.93 -10.21 2.18
N THR A 170 -9.61 -10.19 2.38
CA THR A 170 -8.91 -9.18 3.19
C THR A 170 -8.38 -8.07 2.31
N HIS A 171 -8.94 -6.88 2.49
CA HIS A 171 -8.59 -5.64 1.82
C HIS A 171 -8.28 -4.57 2.84
N TRP A 172 -8.00 -3.36 2.36
CA TRP A 172 -7.76 -2.21 3.20
C TRP A 172 -8.02 -0.94 2.41
N TRP A 173 -8.09 0.18 3.10
CA TRP A 173 -8.24 1.49 2.48
C TRP A 173 -7.10 2.38 2.94
N HIS A 174 -6.69 3.31 2.10
CA HIS A 174 -5.67 4.30 2.44
C HIS A 174 -5.82 5.58 1.64
N SER A 175 -5.20 6.67 2.11
CA SER A 175 -5.09 7.86 1.28
C SER A 175 -4.24 7.57 0.04
N HIS A 176 -4.68 8.06 -1.11
CA HIS A 176 -3.92 8.02 -2.36
C HIS A 176 -3.63 9.45 -2.85
N SER A 177 -3.28 10.31 -1.90
CA SER A 177 -2.91 11.70 -2.11
C SER A 177 -1.61 12.03 -1.37
N GLY A 178 -0.56 12.38 -2.12
CA GLY A 178 0.74 12.74 -1.55
C GLY A 178 1.35 11.62 -0.70
N LEU A 179 1.87 11.99 0.48
CA LEU A 179 2.50 11.06 1.43
C LEU A 179 1.59 10.71 2.62
N GLN A 180 0.29 10.97 2.50
CA GLN A 180 -0.65 10.95 3.63
C GLN A 180 -0.87 9.54 4.21
N ARG A 181 -0.73 8.49 3.40
CA ARG A 181 -0.76 7.11 3.86
C ARG A 181 0.35 6.87 4.89
N SER A 182 1.54 7.40 4.64
CA SER A 182 2.69 7.29 5.55
C SER A 182 2.49 8.01 6.88
N ASP A 183 1.63 9.04 6.91
CA ASP A 183 1.35 9.82 8.12
C ASP A 183 0.10 9.38 8.90
N GLY A 184 -0.60 8.34 8.43
CA GLY A 184 -1.64 7.65 9.23
C GLY A 184 -3.02 7.46 8.58
N ILE A 185 -3.24 7.93 7.35
CA ILE A 185 -4.55 7.78 6.69
C ILE A 185 -4.66 6.40 6.02
N PHE A 186 -5.00 5.38 6.81
CA PHE A 186 -5.29 4.03 6.34
C PHE A 186 -6.10 3.25 7.37
N GLY A 187 -6.75 2.16 6.94
CA GLY A 187 -7.45 1.24 7.84
C GLY A 187 -7.88 -0.05 7.15
N PRO A 188 -8.28 -1.07 7.92
CA PRO A 188 -8.67 -2.37 7.38
C PRO A 188 -10.05 -2.34 6.69
N PHE A 189 -10.20 -3.18 5.65
CA PHE A 189 -11.44 -3.36 4.90
C PHE A 189 -11.67 -4.86 4.64
N ILE A 190 -12.64 -5.47 5.29
CA ILE A 190 -12.92 -6.90 5.16
C ILE A 190 -14.26 -7.11 4.45
N VAL A 191 -14.24 -7.91 3.38
CA VAL A 191 -15.44 -8.42 2.71
C VAL A 191 -15.61 -9.89 3.11
N ALA A 192 -16.47 -10.13 4.08
CA ALA A 192 -16.74 -11.46 4.60
C ALA A 192 -17.71 -12.23 3.67
N GLN A 193 -17.52 -13.55 3.59
CA GLN A 193 -18.39 -14.44 2.85
C GLN A 193 -19.23 -15.30 3.79
N SER A 194 -20.34 -15.82 3.26
CA SER A 194 -21.09 -16.88 3.93
C SER A 194 -20.27 -18.17 3.96
N SER A 195 -20.42 -19.01 4.99
CA SER A 195 -19.66 -20.26 5.10
C SER A 195 -19.77 -21.19 3.87
N PRO A 196 -20.95 -21.34 3.23
CA PRO A 196 -21.07 -22.11 1.98
C PRO A 196 -20.24 -21.57 0.80
N ASP A 197 -19.97 -20.27 0.75
CA ASP A 197 -19.22 -19.62 -0.34
C ASP A 197 -17.72 -19.49 -0.04
N ASP A 198 -17.32 -19.57 1.22
CA ASP A 198 -15.92 -19.56 1.63
C ASP A 198 -15.32 -20.99 1.51
N PRO A 199 -14.36 -21.21 0.58
CA PRO A 199 -13.75 -22.53 0.35
C PRO A 199 -12.96 -23.06 1.56
N HIS A 200 -12.63 -22.22 2.52
CA HIS A 200 -11.84 -22.53 3.71
C HIS A 200 -12.65 -22.48 5.01
N SER A 201 -13.98 -22.32 4.95
CA SER A 201 -14.83 -22.20 6.14
C SER A 201 -14.71 -23.37 7.12
N ASN A 202 -14.30 -24.55 6.66
CA ASN A 202 -14.06 -25.73 7.50
C ASN A 202 -12.70 -25.73 8.21
N LEU A 203 -11.77 -24.84 7.85
CA LEU A 203 -10.42 -24.79 8.39
C LEU A 203 -10.31 -23.99 9.69
N TYR A 204 -11.29 -23.14 10.00
CA TYR A 204 -11.31 -22.32 11.21
C TYR A 204 -12.65 -22.43 11.94
N ASP A 205 -12.63 -22.13 13.24
CA ASP A 205 -13.83 -22.06 14.07
C ASP A 205 -14.30 -20.60 14.23
N TYR A 206 -13.36 -19.65 14.17
CA TYR A 206 -13.61 -18.23 14.35
C TYR A 206 -12.88 -17.38 13.29
N ASP A 207 -13.59 -16.39 12.75
CA ASP A 207 -13.08 -15.30 11.92
C ASP A 207 -13.59 -14.01 12.56
N LEU A 208 -12.76 -13.43 13.42
CA LEU A 208 -13.15 -12.33 14.30
C LEU A 208 -12.47 -11.03 13.84
N PRO A 209 -13.16 -9.89 13.98
CA PRO A 209 -12.58 -8.60 13.61
C PRO A 209 -11.36 -8.25 14.49
N GLU A 210 -11.26 -8.80 15.72
CA GLU A 210 -10.11 -8.62 16.61
C GLU A 210 -8.85 -9.38 16.16
N HIS A 211 -8.96 -10.32 15.22
CA HIS A 211 -7.82 -11.08 14.67
C HIS A 211 -7.29 -10.52 13.34
N VAL A 212 -7.66 -9.27 13.01
CA VAL A 212 -7.02 -8.50 11.95
C VAL A 212 -5.68 -7.94 12.44
N VAL A 213 -4.64 -8.12 11.65
CA VAL A 213 -3.25 -7.73 11.96
C VAL A 213 -2.77 -6.75 10.90
N LEU A 214 -2.90 -5.46 11.14
CA LEU A 214 -2.38 -4.41 10.27
C LEU A 214 -0.97 -4.02 10.73
N VAL A 215 0.01 -4.37 9.90
CA VAL A 215 1.43 -4.07 10.14
C VAL A 215 1.89 -2.93 9.24
N HIS A 216 2.72 -2.04 9.78
CA HIS A 216 3.40 -1.03 8.98
C HIS A 216 4.69 -0.60 9.67
N ASP A 217 5.67 -0.25 8.86
CA ASP A 217 6.86 0.44 9.32
C ASP A 217 6.55 1.90 9.68
N TRP A 218 7.32 2.43 10.62
CA TRP A 218 7.01 3.71 11.25
C TRP A 218 8.24 4.60 11.37
N ILE A 219 8.02 5.88 11.07
CA ILE A 219 9.01 6.94 11.18
C ILE A 219 8.60 7.94 12.27
N ASP A 220 9.57 8.54 12.94
CA ASP A 220 9.33 9.46 14.07
C ASP A 220 8.94 10.88 13.63
N GLU A 221 8.93 11.15 12.32
CA GLU A 221 8.71 12.48 11.74
C GLU A 221 7.72 12.42 10.58
N LEU A 222 7.10 13.56 10.26
CA LEU A 222 6.21 13.65 9.09
C LEU A 222 6.91 13.14 7.83
N ALA A 223 6.19 12.35 7.04
CA ALA A 223 6.73 11.69 5.86
C ALA A 223 7.36 12.68 4.87
N VAL A 224 6.82 13.90 4.76
CA VAL A 224 7.41 14.96 3.93
C VAL A 224 8.82 15.35 4.36
N ASN A 225 9.13 15.35 5.67
CA ASN A 225 10.47 15.66 6.17
C ASN A 225 11.44 14.54 5.84
N ARG A 226 11.03 13.28 6.08
CA ARG A 226 11.81 12.10 5.73
C ARG A 226 12.07 12.03 4.23
N TYR A 227 11.03 12.24 3.43
CA TYR A 227 11.12 12.26 1.97
C TYR A 227 12.12 13.32 1.48
N ALA A 228 11.98 14.56 1.93
CA ALA A 228 12.88 15.64 1.53
C ALA A 228 14.33 15.35 1.96
N GLY A 229 14.54 14.92 3.20
CA GLY A 229 15.89 14.62 3.70
C GLY A 229 16.51 13.36 3.08
N HIS A 230 15.71 12.39 2.66
CA HIS A 230 16.19 11.20 1.95
C HIS A 230 16.67 11.54 0.54
N HIS A 231 15.90 12.35 -0.20
CA HIS A 231 16.20 12.64 -1.61
C HIS A 231 17.11 13.85 -1.82
N LEU A 232 17.06 14.86 -0.94
CA LEU A 232 17.83 16.11 -1.04
C LEU A 232 18.98 16.20 -0.03
N SER A 233 19.12 15.23 0.87
CA SER A 233 20.17 15.20 1.89
C SER A 233 20.68 13.76 2.10
N SER A 234 21.06 13.41 3.32
CA SER A 234 21.62 12.10 3.67
C SER A 234 20.82 11.38 4.76
N LEU A 235 19.53 11.69 4.91
CA LEU A 235 18.69 10.95 5.86
C LEU A 235 18.45 9.52 5.36
N PRO A 236 18.49 8.51 6.25
CA PRO A 236 18.26 7.13 5.88
C PRO A 236 16.80 6.92 5.47
N GLY A 237 16.58 6.10 4.45
CA GLY A 237 15.24 5.64 4.03
C GLY A 237 14.67 4.50 4.89
N SER A 238 15.35 4.12 5.97
CA SER A 238 14.89 3.06 6.88
C SER A 238 13.96 3.60 7.97
N PRO A 239 12.95 2.83 8.42
CA PRO A 239 12.09 3.19 9.52
C PRO A 239 12.81 3.11 10.86
N GLU A 240 12.25 3.79 11.85
CA GLU A 240 12.69 3.72 13.23
C GLU A 240 12.05 2.58 14.02
N SER A 241 10.83 2.19 13.67
CA SER A 241 10.08 1.11 14.32
C SER A 241 9.13 0.41 13.34
N VAL A 242 8.48 -0.66 13.80
CA VAL A 242 7.31 -1.27 13.15
C VAL A 242 6.18 -1.25 14.16
N LEU A 243 4.95 -1.09 13.70
CA LEU A 243 3.75 -1.11 14.53
C LEU A 243 2.86 -2.29 14.13
N ILE A 244 2.20 -2.89 15.13
CA ILE A 244 1.14 -3.89 14.94
C ILE A 244 -0.15 -3.26 15.47
N ASN A 245 -1.16 -3.09 14.61
CA ASN A 245 -2.41 -2.40 14.95
C ASN A 245 -2.17 -1.03 15.63
N GLY A 246 -1.15 -0.30 15.17
CA GLY A 246 -0.80 1.01 15.72
C GLY A 246 -0.11 0.99 17.09
N ARG A 247 0.43 -0.16 17.53
CA ARG A 247 1.16 -0.29 18.80
C ARG A 247 2.59 -0.79 18.60
N GLY A 248 3.51 -0.19 19.35
CA GLY A 248 4.93 -0.49 19.39
C GLY A 248 5.54 -0.13 20.74
N GLN A 249 6.85 -0.37 20.92
CA GLN A 249 7.56 -0.20 22.20
C GLN A 249 8.97 0.35 22.02
N LYS A 250 9.10 1.47 21.31
CA LYS A 250 10.39 2.11 21.05
C LYS A 250 10.84 2.97 22.23
N ILE A 251 9.96 3.82 22.74
CA ILE A 251 10.29 4.78 23.80
C ILE A 251 10.13 4.16 25.19
N GLU A 252 11.11 4.45 26.06
CA GLU A 252 11.13 4.09 27.48
C GLU A 252 10.78 5.31 28.33
N PHE A 253 9.87 5.14 29.29
CA PHE A 253 9.42 6.18 30.19
C PHE A 253 9.82 5.80 31.61
N PHE A 254 10.41 6.73 32.36
CA PHE A 254 10.79 6.49 33.75
C PHE A 254 9.70 6.98 34.68
N ASP A 255 9.09 6.05 35.41
CA ASP A 255 8.10 6.34 36.44
C ASP A 255 8.82 6.68 37.76
N GLN A 256 8.65 7.92 38.22
CA GLN A 256 9.27 8.41 39.46
C GLN A 256 8.60 7.83 40.72
N ASP A 257 7.32 7.46 40.64
CA ASP A 257 6.56 6.97 41.79
C ASP A 257 6.86 5.50 42.07
N THR A 258 7.02 4.70 41.02
CA THR A 258 7.38 3.28 41.14
C THR A 258 8.87 2.99 41.01
N ASN A 259 9.67 3.98 40.56
CA ASN A 259 11.09 3.84 40.24
C ASN A 259 11.35 2.72 39.22
N GLN A 260 10.47 2.59 38.23
CA GLN A 260 10.52 1.59 37.17
C GLN A 260 10.49 2.25 35.78
N THR A 261 11.12 1.59 34.81
CA THR A 261 10.97 1.95 33.40
C THR A 261 9.76 1.23 32.83
N VAL A 262 8.82 1.99 32.25
CA VAL A 262 7.61 1.50 31.59
C VAL A 262 7.64 1.83 30.09
N LYS A 263 6.86 1.08 29.31
CA LYS A 263 6.68 1.27 27.86
C LYS A 263 5.19 1.29 27.54
N THR A 264 4.85 1.84 26.38
CA THR A 264 3.50 1.73 25.79
C THR A 264 3.06 0.26 25.67
N PRO A 265 1.76 -0.07 25.80
CA PRO A 265 1.29 -1.45 25.72
C PRO A 265 1.48 -2.01 24.30
N ARG A 266 1.66 -3.34 24.23
CA ARG A 266 1.67 -4.09 22.97
C ARG A 266 0.26 -4.49 22.58
N GLU A 267 0.11 -4.87 21.32
CA GLU A 267 -1.08 -5.53 20.85
C GLU A 267 -1.20 -6.96 21.42
N THR A 268 -2.44 -7.38 21.70
CA THR A 268 -2.76 -8.70 22.23
C THR A 268 -3.89 -9.35 21.45
N PHE A 269 -3.75 -10.64 21.14
CA PHE A 269 -4.76 -11.44 20.45
C PHE A 269 -5.20 -12.60 21.37
N GLU A 270 -6.45 -12.57 21.80
CA GLU A 270 -7.00 -13.59 22.69
C GLU A 270 -7.42 -14.83 21.89
N VAL A 271 -7.11 -16.02 22.42
CA VAL A 271 -7.46 -17.31 21.81
C VAL A 271 -7.88 -18.33 22.87
N GLN A 272 -8.72 -19.28 22.49
CA GLN A 272 -9.11 -20.40 23.35
C GLN A 272 -8.36 -21.67 22.92
N GLN A 273 -7.84 -22.42 23.88
CA GLN A 273 -7.13 -23.67 23.60
C GLN A 273 -8.02 -24.65 22.82
N GLY A 274 -7.44 -25.25 21.77
CA GLY A 274 -8.10 -26.23 20.89
C GLY A 274 -9.05 -25.63 19.85
N LYS A 275 -9.04 -24.30 19.69
CA LYS A 275 -9.81 -23.58 18.65
C LYS A 275 -8.90 -23.08 17.55
N ARG A 276 -9.47 -22.95 16.35
CA ARG A 276 -8.78 -22.47 15.14
C ARG A 276 -9.30 -21.08 14.77
N TYR A 277 -8.37 -20.15 14.59
CA TYR A 277 -8.67 -18.74 14.31
C TYR A 277 -8.13 -18.33 12.95
N ARG A 278 -8.93 -17.65 12.14
CA ARG A 278 -8.45 -16.96 10.93
C ARG A 278 -7.90 -15.60 11.34
N PHE A 279 -6.60 -15.41 11.12
CA PHE A 279 -5.92 -14.12 11.21
C PHE A 279 -5.80 -13.51 9.83
N ARG A 280 -6.06 -12.21 9.73
CA ARG A 280 -6.07 -11.44 8.47
C ARG A 280 -4.96 -10.40 8.52
N THR A 281 -3.85 -10.66 7.85
CA THR A 281 -2.66 -9.79 7.93
C THR A 281 -2.62 -8.83 6.76
N ILE A 282 -2.46 -7.54 7.05
CA ILE A 282 -2.40 -6.45 6.07
C ILE A 282 -1.08 -5.71 6.23
N SER A 283 -0.36 -5.51 5.13
CA SER A 283 0.90 -4.75 5.12
C SER A 283 0.72 -3.37 4.50
N ASN A 284 0.75 -2.35 5.35
CA ASN A 284 0.91 -0.94 4.94
C ASN A 284 2.39 -0.53 5.05
N ALA A 285 3.34 -1.40 4.66
CA ALA A 285 4.73 -0.98 4.57
C ALA A 285 4.87 0.19 3.57
N ILE A 286 5.54 1.26 3.98
CA ILE A 286 5.69 2.51 3.23
C ILE A 286 7.11 2.71 2.69
N LEU A 287 8.13 2.17 3.37
CA LEU A 287 9.55 2.24 2.99
C LEU A 287 10.05 0.87 2.51
N ASP A 288 11.34 0.78 2.20
CA ASP A 288 11.97 -0.36 1.52
C ASP A 288 12.00 -1.69 2.32
N CYS A 289 11.45 -1.73 3.53
CA CYS A 289 11.47 -2.94 4.36
C CYS A 289 10.34 -3.89 3.97
N ALA A 290 10.69 -5.16 3.74
CA ALA A 290 9.71 -6.23 3.77
C ALA A 290 9.40 -6.62 5.22
N ILE A 291 8.21 -7.17 5.47
CA ILE A 291 7.73 -7.50 6.82
C ILE A 291 7.57 -9.02 6.98
N GLU A 292 8.38 -9.63 7.84
CA GLU A 292 8.28 -11.04 8.20
C GLU A 292 7.38 -11.24 9.42
N VAL A 293 6.41 -12.16 9.34
CA VAL A 293 5.48 -12.50 10.41
C VAL A 293 5.66 -13.96 10.84
N SER A 294 5.68 -14.18 12.17
CA SER A 294 5.71 -15.51 12.77
C SER A 294 5.01 -15.52 14.14
N VAL A 295 4.58 -16.70 14.61
CA VAL A 295 4.05 -16.88 15.97
C VAL A 295 4.83 -18.00 16.67
N ASP A 296 5.44 -17.67 17.80
CA ASP A 296 6.24 -18.59 18.59
C ASP A 296 5.40 -19.82 18.97
N GLY A 297 5.94 -21.02 18.73
CA GLY A 297 5.27 -22.30 19.02
C GLY A 297 4.16 -22.73 18.04
N HIS A 298 3.77 -21.91 17.05
CA HIS A 298 2.60 -22.19 16.20
C HIS A 298 2.94 -22.17 14.71
N ASN A 299 2.80 -23.27 13.98
CA ASN A 299 2.83 -23.18 12.51
C ASN A 299 1.60 -22.41 12.01
N LEU A 300 1.74 -21.77 10.85
CA LEU A 300 0.72 -20.93 10.24
C LEU A 300 0.23 -21.63 8.99
N THR A 301 -1.07 -21.89 8.88
CA THR A 301 -1.65 -22.43 7.64
C THR A 301 -2.17 -21.27 6.81
N VAL A 302 -1.41 -20.81 5.81
CA VAL A 302 -1.80 -19.67 4.96
C VAL A 302 -2.80 -20.16 3.91
N ILE A 303 -3.89 -19.41 3.72
CA ILE A 303 -5.06 -19.84 2.93
C ILE A 303 -5.50 -18.85 1.85
N ALA A 304 -5.10 -17.59 1.95
CA ALA A 304 -5.46 -16.57 0.96
C ALA A 304 -4.38 -15.50 0.87
N SER A 305 -4.23 -14.89 -0.31
CA SER A 305 -3.40 -13.70 -0.54
C SER A 305 -4.22 -12.68 -1.31
N ASP A 306 -4.15 -11.41 -0.90
CA ASP A 306 -4.83 -10.30 -1.57
C ASP A 306 -6.34 -10.56 -1.81
N GLY A 307 -6.98 -11.21 -0.84
CA GLY A 307 -8.38 -11.64 -0.89
C GLY A 307 -8.66 -12.91 -1.70
N ALA A 308 -7.73 -13.37 -2.55
CA ALA A 308 -7.92 -14.58 -3.35
C ALA A 308 -7.52 -15.87 -2.58
N PRO A 309 -8.41 -16.89 -2.54
CA PRO A 309 -8.11 -18.16 -1.88
C PRO A 309 -7.18 -19.06 -2.71
N PHE A 310 -6.33 -19.83 -2.03
CA PHE A 310 -5.46 -20.84 -2.62
C PHE A 310 -5.39 -22.09 -1.73
N GLU A 311 -4.91 -23.21 -2.27
CA GLU A 311 -4.78 -24.48 -1.53
C GLU A 311 -3.89 -24.29 -0.29
N PRO A 312 -4.35 -24.60 0.94
CA PRO A 312 -3.66 -24.25 2.18
C PRO A 312 -2.19 -24.68 2.24
N VAL A 313 -1.32 -23.77 2.67
CA VAL A 313 0.12 -24.03 2.83
C VAL A 313 0.55 -23.83 4.27
N GLU A 314 1.10 -24.86 4.89
CA GLU A 314 1.66 -24.80 6.24
C GLU A 314 3.08 -24.24 6.21
N VAL A 315 3.32 -23.16 6.98
CA VAL A 315 4.60 -22.46 7.06
C VAL A 315 4.95 -22.09 8.48
N SER A 316 6.23 -21.85 8.74
CA SER A 316 6.70 -21.36 10.03
C SER A 316 6.70 -19.83 10.11
N ARG A 317 6.80 -19.17 8.95
CA ARG A 317 6.78 -17.72 8.78
C ARG A 317 6.46 -17.35 7.34
N PHE A 318 5.98 -16.14 7.12
CA PHE A 318 5.78 -15.57 5.79
C PHE A 318 6.25 -14.12 5.75
N VAL A 319 6.55 -13.63 4.56
CA VAL A 319 6.94 -12.23 4.33
C VAL A 319 5.90 -11.53 3.47
N LEU A 320 5.53 -10.32 3.87
CA LEU A 320 4.66 -9.40 3.16
C LEU A 320 5.45 -8.19 2.67
N TYR A 321 5.08 -7.66 1.51
CA TYR A 321 5.54 -6.36 1.03
C TYR A 321 4.44 -5.30 1.19
N GLY A 322 4.75 -4.02 0.94
CA GLY A 322 3.72 -2.97 0.95
C GLY A 322 2.60 -3.30 -0.03
N GLY A 323 1.35 -3.25 0.44
CA GLY A 323 0.15 -3.57 -0.35
C GLY A 323 -0.34 -5.01 -0.24
N GLU A 324 0.52 -5.95 0.15
CA GLU A 324 0.12 -7.37 0.22
C GLU A 324 -0.69 -7.71 1.47
N ARG A 325 -1.52 -8.75 1.32
CA ARG A 325 -2.26 -9.37 2.42
C ARG A 325 -2.08 -10.87 2.42
N PHE A 326 -2.05 -11.46 3.61
CA PHE A 326 -2.13 -12.90 3.81
C PHE A 326 -3.11 -13.22 4.92
N ASP A 327 -3.96 -14.21 4.67
CA ASP A 327 -4.81 -14.82 5.69
C ASP A 327 -4.20 -16.15 6.11
N PHE A 328 -4.10 -16.38 7.42
CA PHE A 328 -3.61 -17.65 7.95
C PHE A 328 -4.48 -18.16 9.08
N ILE A 329 -4.51 -19.49 9.22
CA ILE A 329 -5.13 -20.15 10.34
C ILE A 329 -4.09 -20.41 11.42
N LEU A 330 -4.41 -19.97 12.64
CA LEU A 330 -3.70 -20.34 13.85
C LEU A 330 -4.52 -21.38 14.60
N ASP A 331 -3.96 -22.58 14.74
CA ASP A 331 -4.51 -23.63 15.60
C ASP A 331 -3.97 -23.41 17.02
N ALA A 332 -4.85 -23.04 17.97
CA ALA A 332 -4.49 -22.75 19.35
C ALA A 332 -4.26 -24.05 20.15
N ASN A 333 -3.33 -24.88 19.69
CA ASN A 333 -3.06 -26.23 20.20
C ASN A 333 -1.91 -26.31 21.20
N GLN A 334 -1.29 -25.19 21.56
CA GLN A 334 -0.21 -25.14 22.53
C GLN A 334 -0.75 -25.18 23.97
N PRO A 335 0.09 -25.49 24.99
CA PRO A 335 -0.29 -25.33 26.39
C PRO A 335 -0.84 -23.94 26.69
N VAL A 336 -1.81 -23.83 27.61
CA VAL A 336 -2.34 -22.53 28.03
C VAL A 336 -1.20 -21.65 28.52
N GLY A 337 -0.99 -20.53 27.84
CA GLY A 337 0.14 -19.64 28.04
C GLY A 337 0.05 -18.40 27.15
N LYS A 338 1.16 -17.68 27.04
CA LYS A 338 1.30 -16.49 26.19
C LYS A 338 2.42 -16.74 25.20
N TYR A 339 2.20 -16.39 23.94
CA TYR A 339 3.13 -16.64 22.84
C TYR A 339 3.39 -15.36 22.07
N TRP A 340 4.63 -15.12 21.63
CA TRP A 340 4.91 -13.96 20.81
C TRP A 340 4.44 -14.15 19.38
N MET A 341 3.65 -13.20 18.87
CA MET A 341 3.61 -12.88 17.46
C MET A 341 4.71 -11.86 17.18
N ARG A 342 5.59 -12.19 16.23
CA ARG A 342 6.75 -11.38 15.86
C ARG A 342 6.55 -10.81 14.47
N VAL A 343 6.81 -9.52 14.36
CA VAL A 343 6.78 -8.79 13.09
C VAL A 343 8.14 -8.11 12.93
N ARG A 344 8.91 -8.51 11.92
CA ARG A 344 10.30 -8.07 11.73
C ARG A 344 10.46 -7.37 10.40
N ALA A 345 11.16 -6.25 10.40
CA ALA A 345 11.64 -5.64 9.16
C ALA A 345 12.82 -6.47 8.62
N VAL A 346 12.70 -6.97 7.40
CA VAL A 346 13.70 -7.81 6.71
C VAL A 346 14.03 -7.22 5.33
N GLY A 347 14.93 -7.87 4.59
CA GLY A 347 15.45 -7.32 3.33
C GLY A 347 16.40 -6.16 3.60
N PHE A 348 16.13 -4.99 3.01
CA PHE A 348 16.93 -3.76 3.18
C PHE A 348 17.18 -3.41 4.65
N CYS A 349 16.23 -3.74 5.53
CA CYS A 349 16.24 -3.35 6.93
C CYS A 349 16.80 -4.41 7.89
N THR A 350 17.31 -5.53 7.36
CA THR A 350 17.82 -6.65 8.18
C THR A 350 18.91 -6.21 9.16
N GLY A 351 19.79 -5.29 8.76
CA GLY A 351 20.87 -4.76 9.61
C GLY A 351 20.41 -3.85 10.75
N ALA A 352 19.21 -3.26 10.64
CA ALA A 352 18.67 -2.35 11.64
C ALA A 352 17.97 -3.08 12.81
N ASN A 353 17.71 -4.38 12.66
CA ASN A 353 17.06 -5.22 13.68
C ASN A 353 15.73 -4.64 14.22
N VAL A 354 14.99 -3.96 13.34
CA VAL A 354 13.70 -3.35 13.67
C VAL A 354 12.64 -4.44 13.76
N GLN A 355 11.92 -4.49 14.89
CA GLN A 355 10.85 -5.45 15.11
C GLN A 355 9.75 -4.89 16.01
N ALA A 356 8.57 -5.45 15.86
CA ALA A 356 7.43 -5.30 16.75
C ALA A 356 7.02 -6.67 17.31
N LEU A 357 6.44 -6.66 18.51
CA LEU A 357 5.94 -7.86 19.17
C LEU A 357 4.49 -7.61 19.60
N ALA A 358 3.64 -8.61 19.37
CA ALA A 358 2.30 -8.73 19.91
C ALA A 358 2.18 -10.06 20.66
N ALA A 359 1.26 -10.19 21.60
CA ALA A 359 1.08 -11.43 22.36
C ALA A 359 -0.19 -12.17 21.91
N VAL A 360 -0.06 -13.45 21.57
CA VAL A 360 -1.19 -14.38 21.48
C VAL A 360 -1.41 -14.95 22.88
N VAL A 361 -2.56 -14.65 23.48
CA VAL A 361 -2.90 -14.94 24.88
C VAL A 361 -3.98 -16.01 24.92
N TYR A 362 -3.67 -17.13 25.58
CA TYR A 362 -4.66 -18.20 25.77
C TYR A 362 -5.56 -17.88 26.97
N ASP A 363 -6.86 -18.12 26.83
CA ASP A 363 -7.81 -18.02 27.93
C ASP A 363 -7.36 -18.89 29.13
N GLY A 364 -7.39 -18.31 30.32
CA GLY A 364 -6.88 -18.91 31.55
C GLY A 364 -5.36 -18.78 31.78
N ALA A 365 -4.61 -18.11 30.89
CA ALA A 365 -3.20 -17.80 31.14
C ALA A 365 -3.05 -16.83 32.33
N ALA A 366 -2.40 -17.28 33.41
CA ALA A 366 -2.21 -16.48 34.62
C ALA A 366 -1.09 -15.42 34.49
N GLY A 367 -1.24 -14.27 35.19
CA GLY A 367 -0.16 -13.33 35.51
C GLY A 367 -0.09 -12.03 34.68
N GLU A 368 -0.28 -10.88 35.34
CA GLU A 368 -0.01 -9.52 34.85
C GLU A 368 1.28 -8.97 35.49
N PRO A 369 2.28 -8.46 34.73
CA PRO A 369 2.67 -8.85 33.38
C PRO A 369 3.90 -9.78 33.43
N VAL A 370 3.70 -11.06 33.11
CA VAL A 370 4.82 -11.92 32.69
C VAL A 370 4.84 -11.90 31.16
N THR A 371 5.71 -11.06 30.62
CA THR A 371 6.13 -11.01 29.21
C THR A 371 6.42 -12.45 28.72
N PRO A 372 5.90 -12.91 27.56
CA PRO A 372 6.21 -14.25 27.07
C PRO A 372 7.73 -14.50 27.05
N GLU A 373 8.18 -15.67 27.55
CA GLU A 373 9.61 -16.00 27.58
C GLU A 373 10.19 -16.08 26.17
N GLY A 374 11.39 -15.54 25.97
CA GLY A 374 11.96 -15.35 24.64
C GLY A 374 12.51 -16.65 24.03
N SER A 375 11.90 -17.14 22.96
CA SER A 375 12.60 -17.95 21.96
C SER A 375 13.46 -17.08 21.03
N PRO A 376 14.52 -17.64 20.42
CA PRO A 376 15.29 -16.92 19.42
C PRO A 376 14.38 -16.44 18.27
N PRO A 377 14.60 -15.23 17.74
CA PRO A 377 13.70 -14.62 16.75
C PRO A 377 13.75 -15.35 15.39
N ASN A 378 14.81 -16.14 15.14
CA ASN A 378 14.94 -16.90 13.91
C ASN A 378 14.24 -18.25 14.07
N ARG A 379 13.09 -18.38 13.43
CA ARG A 379 12.35 -19.63 13.39
C ARG A 379 12.73 -20.44 12.14
N GLU A 380 13.22 -21.65 12.37
CA GLU A 380 13.48 -22.63 11.31
C GLU A 380 12.16 -23.18 10.74
N GLY A 381 12.22 -23.70 9.51
CA GLY A 381 11.08 -24.29 8.81
C GLY A 381 10.82 -23.60 7.47
N VAL A 382 9.62 -23.83 6.92
CA VAL A 382 9.23 -23.30 5.62
C VAL A 382 8.92 -21.80 5.74
N ILE A 383 9.51 -21.00 4.85
CA ILE A 383 9.17 -19.59 4.65
C ILE A 383 8.39 -19.41 3.34
N LEU A 384 7.31 -18.63 3.42
CA LEU A 384 6.57 -18.15 2.25
C LEU A 384 6.99 -16.73 1.86
N ASN A 385 7.14 -16.51 0.56
CA ASN A 385 7.43 -15.24 -0.10
C ASN A 385 8.71 -14.50 0.37
N PRO A 386 9.84 -15.19 0.64
CA PRO A 386 11.03 -14.52 1.13
C PRO A 386 11.66 -13.53 0.14
N VAL A 387 12.34 -12.53 0.69
CA VAL A 387 13.12 -11.54 -0.08
C VAL A 387 14.22 -12.19 -0.90
N ASN A 388 14.15 -12.00 -2.22
CA ASN A 388 15.20 -12.32 -3.20
C ASN A 388 15.76 -13.75 -3.09
N GLN A 389 14.93 -14.73 -2.73
CA GLN A 389 15.32 -16.14 -2.63
C GLN A 389 14.60 -17.00 -3.67
N SER A 390 15.36 -17.86 -4.34
CA SER A 390 14.81 -18.85 -5.26
C SER A 390 14.12 -19.99 -4.49
N PRO A 391 13.10 -20.64 -5.09
CA PRO A 391 12.42 -21.77 -4.49
C PRO A 391 13.36 -22.91 -4.04
N SER A 392 13.04 -23.53 -2.91
CA SER A 392 13.77 -24.70 -2.40
C SER A 392 12.85 -25.63 -1.59
N ALA A 393 13.40 -26.61 -0.87
CA ALA A 393 12.61 -27.46 0.02
C ALA A 393 11.95 -26.66 1.16
N THR A 394 12.58 -25.57 1.60
CA THR A 394 12.14 -24.73 2.74
C THR A 394 11.74 -23.31 2.33
N VAL A 395 11.82 -22.99 1.03
CA VAL A 395 11.43 -21.69 0.47
C VAL A 395 10.29 -21.90 -0.51
N ARG A 396 9.18 -21.21 -0.28
CA ARG A 396 8.02 -21.15 -1.17
C ARG A 396 7.84 -19.72 -1.65
N ASN A 397 7.81 -19.49 -2.95
CA ASN A 397 7.47 -18.19 -3.52
C ASN A 397 6.00 -18.16 -3.92
N VAL A 398 5.43 -16.96 -4.07
CA VAL A 398 3.99 -16.81 -4.35
C VAL A 398 3.57 -17.52 -5.63
N ASN A 399 4.38 -17.52 -6.69
CA ASN A 399 4.09 -18.22 -7.95
C ASN A 399 3.96 -19.76 -7.82
N GLN A 400 4.33 -20.34 -6.68
CA GLN A 400 4.18 -21.77 -6.39
C GLN A 400 2.88 -22.09 -5.65
N LEU A 401 2.11 -21.08 -5.25
CA LEU A 401 0.78 -21.26 -4.67
C LEU A 401 -0.21 -21.74 -5.74
N VAL A 402 -1.20 -22.51 -5.31
CA VAL A 402 -2.18 -23.14 -6.21
C VAL A 402 -3.55 -22.51 -5.95
N ALA A 403 -4.02 -21.66 -6.87
CA ALA A 403 -5.30 -20.97 -6.71
C ALA A 403 -6.48 -21.95 -6.62
N ILE A 404 -7.49 -21.57 -5.84
CA ILE A 404 -8.81 -22.20 -5.86
C ILE A 404 -9.69 -21.38 -6.81
N GLU A 405 -9.88 -21.90 -8.02
CA GLU A 405 -10.70 -21.28 -9.05
C GLU A 405 -12.20 -21.54 -8.80
N LYS A 406 -13.05 -20.56 -9.10
CA LYS A 406 -14.51 -20.75 -9.20
C LYS A 406 -14.82 -21.25 -10.62
N GLU A 407 -15.85 -22.08 -10.79
CA GLU A 407 -16.24 -22.60 -12.12
C GLU A 407 -16.50 -21.47 -13.13
N GLY A 408 -15.92 -21.55 -14.34
CA GLY A 408 -16.19 -20.62 -15.45
C GLY A 408 -15.13 -19.54 -15.71
N GLU A 409 -13.97 -19.59 -15.06
CA GLU A 409 -12.88 -18.64 -15.24
C GLU A 409 -12.20 -18.80 -16.63
N SER A 410 -11.92 -17.68 -17.30
CA SER A 410 -11.37 -17.62 -18.66
C SER A 410 -9.97 -18.25 -18.74
N SER A 411 -9.71 -19.07 -19.77
CA SER A 411 -8.37 -19.64 -20.00
C SER A 411 -7.32 -18.53 -20.15
N LEU A 412 -6.24 -18.64 -19.37
CA LEU A 412 -5.07 -17.78 -19.46
C LEU A 412 -4.15 -18.17 -20.63
N ASP A 413 -4.43 -19.23 -21.37
CA ASP A 413 -3.50 -19.82 -22.35
C ASP A 413 -3.24 -18.87 -23.52
N THR A 414 -4.24 -18.09 -23.93
CA THR A 414 -4.12 -17.13 -25.03
C THR A 414 -3.80 -15.74 -24.51
N VAL A 415 -2.67 -15.18 -24.94
CA VAL A 415 -2.30 -13.78 -24.70
C VAL A 415 -2.49 -12.98 -25.97
N TYR A 416 -3.16 -11.84 -25.84
CA TYR A 416 -3.32 -10.89 -26.94
C TYR A 416 -2.07 -10.01 -27.10
N ARG A 417 -1.54 -9.52 -25.98
CA ARG A 417 -0.39 -8.62 -25.94
C ARG A 417 0.46 -8.89 -24.70
N THR A 418 1.78 -9.03 -24.91
CA THR A 418 2.78 -9.02 -23.84
C THR A 418 3.46 -7.65 -23.80
N VAL A 419 3.60 -7.08 -22.61
CA VAL A 419 4.26 -5.81 -22.37
C VAL A 419 5.38 -6.02 -21.36
N TYR A 420 6.60 -5.60 -21.71
CA TYR A 420 7.76 -5.67 -20.81
C TYR A 420 8.01 -4.30 -20.18
N LEU A 421 8.13 -4.28 -18.85
CA LEU A 421 8.31 -3.07 -18.05
C LEU A 421 9.56 -3.24 -17.18
N GLY A 422 10.63 -2.53 -17.55
CA GLY A 422 11.85 -2.44 -16.75
C GLY A 422 11.68 -1.42 -15.63
N LEU A 423 11.96 -1.84 -14.41
CA LEU A 423 11.89 -1.06 -13.17
C LEU A 423 13.33 -0.89 -12.66
N ASP A 424 13.77 0.35 -12.47
CA ASP A 424 15.06 0.63 -11.83
C ASP A 424 15.17 2.10 -11.38
N PHE A 425 16.27 2.40 -10.71
CA PHE A 425 16.76 3.68 -10.24
C PHE A 425 17.83 4.25 -11.18
N GLU A 426 17.46 5.30 -11.89
CA GLU A 426 18.34 5.94 -12.85
C GLU A 426 19.00 7.20 -12.31
N LYS A 427 20.29 7.33 -12.63
CA LYS A 427 21.16 8.41 -12.16
C LYS A 427 21.18 9.59 -13.15
N VAL A 428 19.98 10.01 -13.56
CA VAL A 428 19.72 11.07 -14.55
C VAL A 428 19.61 12.44 -13.91
N ASN A 429 19.79 13.50 -14.70
CA ASN A 429 19.61 14.88 -14.23
C ASN A 429 18.13 15.22 -14.08
N ASN A 430 17.55 14.89 -12.92
CA ASN A 430 16.18 15.23 -12.60
C ASN A 430 16.08 16.69 -12.11
N PRO A 431 15.35 17.58 -12.82
CA PRO A 431 15.21 19.00 -12.47
C PRO A 431 14.39 19.24 -11.20
N ILE A 432 13.59 18.27 -10.74
CA ILE A 432 12.85 18.33 -9.48
C ILE A 432 13.83 18.45 -8.30
N TYR A 433 14.98 17.75 -8.38
CA TYR A 433 16.02 17.75 -7.35
C TYR A 433 17.22 18.63 -7.71
N ASN A 434 17.50 18.83 -9.00
CA ASN A 434 18.64 19.60 -9.51
C ASN A 434 18.17 20.82 -10.33
N HIS A 435 17.52 21.78 -9.67
CA HIS A 435 16.92 22.93 -10.35
C HIS A 435 17.95 23.67 -11.23
N PRO A 436 17.70 23.86 -12.54
CA PRO A 436 18.70 24.33 -13.50
C PRO A 436 19.24 25.75 -13.20
N VAL A 437 18.51 26.56 -12.42
CA VAL A 437 18.91 27.92 -12.05
C VAL A 437 19.55 28.00 -10.66
N TYR A 438 19.06 27.22 -9.70
CA TYR A 438 19.41 27.39 -8.28
C TYR A 438 20.43 26.36 -7.81
N TYR A 439 20.33 25.14 -8.33
CA TYR A 439 21.19 24.02 -8.01
C TYR A 439 21.36 23.14 -9.26
N PRO A 440 22.05 23.65 -10.28
CA PRO A 440 22.14 22.94 -11.55
C PRO A 440 22.99 21.68 -11.40
N SER A 441 22.64 20.63 -12.13
CA SER A 441 23.29 19.32 -12.01
C SER A 441 24.79 19.28 -12.30
N HIS A 442 25.37 20.28 -12.98
CA HIS A 442 26.82 20.40 -13.15
C HIS A 442 27.54 20.93 -11.90
N ALA A 443 26.81 21.57 -10.99
CA ALA A 443 27.31 21.95 -9.65
C ALA A 443 27.24 20.79 -8.65
N VAL A 444 26.56 19.69 -9.02
CA VAL A 444 26.39 18.47 -8.22
C VAL A 444 27.23 17.36 -8.80
N SER A 445 28.10 16.75 -8.00
CA SER A 445 28.86 15.60 -8.47
C SER A 445 27.90 14.47 -8.86
N ARG A 446 28.20 13.69 -9.91
CA ARG A 446 27.34 12.56 -10.31
C ARG A 446 27.14 11.53 -9.18
N ARG A 447 28.06 11.51 -8.20
CA ARG A 447 27.95 10.66 -7.00
C ARG A 447 26.82 11.11 -6.07
N ASP A 448 26.59 12.43 -5.99
CA ASP A 448 25.66 13.05 -5.05
C ASP A 448 24.30 13.37 -5.67
N ARG A 449 24.07 12.96 -6.92
CA ARG A 449 22.76 13.08 -7.58
C ARG A 449 21.79 12.03 -7.03
N THR A 450 20.59 12.48 -6.70
CA THR A 450 19.45 11.64 -6.34
C THR A 450 19.12 10.67 -7.47
N TYR A 451 18.79 9.43 -7.10
CA TYR A 451 18.26 8.46 -8.05
C TYR A 451 16.81 8.76 -8.36
N THR A 452 16.43 8.59 -9.61
CA THR A 452 15.05 8.73 -10.08
C THR A 452 14.52 7.35 -10.41
N THR A 453 13.37 6.97 -9.87
CA THR A 453 12.74 5.70 -10.26
C THR A 453 12.03 5.87 -11.58
N GLN A 454 12.20 4.92 -12.47
CA GLN A 454 11.63 5.00 -13.81
C GLN A 454 11.06 3.64 -14.23
N ILE A 455 10.03 3.68 -15.07
CA ILE A 455 9.55 2.51 -15.81
C ILE A 455 9.93 2.70 -17.27
N ASN A 456 10.72 1.78 -17.82
CA ASN A 456 11.29 1.90 -19.18
C ASN A 456 11.97 3.27 -19.42
N TYR A 457 12.74 3.76 -18.44
CA TYR A 457 13.47 5.03 -18.45
C TYR A 457 12.61 6.30 -18.49
N VAL A 458 11.31 6.19 -18.21
CA VAL A 458 10.40 7.33 -18.10
C VAL A 458 9.86 7.41 -16.68
N SER A 459 9.89 8.61 -16.10
CA SER A 459 9.31 8.88 -14.79
C SER A 459 7.85 9.31 -14.95
N PHE A 460 6.95 8.71 -14.18
CA PHE A 460 5.55 9.09 -14.17
C PHE A 460 5.35 10.51 -13.64
N LYS A 461 4.54 11.28 -14.36
CA LYS A 461 4.11 12.62 -13.96
C LYS A 461 2.60 12.64 -13.71
N PRO A 462 2.14 12.96 -12.50
CA PRO A 462 0.71 13.15 -12.25
C PRO A 462 0.12 14.29 -13.09
N LEU A 463 -1.08 14.09 -13.61
CA LEU A 463 -1.82 15.10 -14.37
C LEU A 463 -2.53 16.10 -13.45
N ALA A 464 -2.68 17.35 -13.92
CA ALA A 464 -3.49 18.34 -13.21
C ALA A 464 -4.99 18.01 -13.24
N SER A 465 -5.43 17.31 -14.29
CA SER A 465 -6.81 16.88 -14.53
C SER A 465 -6.85 15.35 -14.64
N PRO A 466 -7.74 14.64 -13.93
CA PRO A 466 -7.85 13.19 -14.04
C PRO A 466 -8.41 12.77 -15.40
N PRO A 467 -7.75 11.88 -16.16
CA PRO A 467 -8.18 11.49 -17.50
C PRO A 467 -9.55 10.81 -17.49
N LEU A 468 -9.90 10.05 -16.45
CA LEU A 468 -11.21 9.40 -16.35
C LEU A 468 -12.40 10.38 -16.38
N THR A 469 -12.20 11.62 -15.93
CA THR A 469 -13.30 12.58 -15.77
C THR A 469 -13.14 13.85 -16.60
N GLN A 470 -11.92 14.17 -17.03
CA GLN A 470 -11.55 15.45 -17.62
C GLN A 470 -10.51 15.28 -18.73
N TYR A 471 -10.65 14.24 -19.57
CA TYR A 471 -9.69 13.95 -20.63
C TYR A 471 -9.41 15.16 -21.54
N ASP A 472 -10.46 15.88 -21.93
CA ASP A 472 -10.37 17.07 -22.79
C ASP A 472 -9.59 18.26 -22.18
N ASP A 473 -9.36 18.25 -20.86
CA ASP A 473 -8.58 19.28 -20.18
C ASP A 473 -7.07 18.97 -20.17
N ILE A 474 -6.66 17.80 -20.68
CA ILE A 474 -5.28 17.32 -20.69
C ILE A 474 -4.62 17.63 -22.03
N SER A 475 -3.37 18.09 -22.01
CA SER A 475 -2.60 18.29 -23.23
C SER A 475 -2.09 16.96 -23.79
N GLU A 476 -2.15 16.78 -25.12
CA GLU A 476 -1.58 15.61 -25.80
C GLU A 476 -0.08 15.40 -25.51
N PHE A 477 0.64 16.45 -25.11
CA PHE A 477 2.06 16.40 -24.79
C PHE A 477 2.35 15.93 -23.35
N GLU A 478 1.33 15.83 -22.50
CA GLU A 478 1.47 15.33 -21.13
C GLU A 478 1.37 13.81 -21.04
N ILE A 479 0.75 13.17 -22.04
CA ILE A 479 0.58 11.72 -22.13
C ILE A 479 1.59 11.12 -23.12
N CYS A 480 2.14 9.97 -22.80
CA CYS A 480 3.02 9.21 -23.67
C CYS A 480 2.67 7.73 -23.63
N THR A 481 2.83 7.02 -24.74
CA THR A 481 2.68 5.55 -24.81
C THR A 481 4.03 4.86 -24.98
N LEU A 482 4.05 3.54 -24.80
CA LEU A 482 5.24 2.71 -25.08
C LEU A 482 5.77 2.94 -26.50
N GLU A 483 4.89 2.99 -27.49
CA GLU A 483 5.24 3.21 -28.89
C GLU A 483 5.86 4.59 -29.11
N SER A 484 5.39 5.60 -28.38
CA SER A 484 5.90 6.97 -28.47
C SER A 484 7.27 7.14 -27.80
N THR A 485 7.55 6.38 -26.74
CA THR A 485 8.78 6.50 -25.95
C THR A 485 9.89 5.58 -26.45
N MET A 486 9.56 4.47 -27.09
CA MET A 486 10.54 3.52 -27.66
C MET A 486 11.62 4.18 -28.54
N PRO A 487 11.31 5.08 -29.49
CA PRO A 487 12.32 5.77 -30.29
C PRO A 487 13.24 6.70 -29.48
N MET A 488 12.80 7.11 -28.29
CA MET A 488 13.52 8.02 -27.38
C MET A 488 14.27 7.29 -26.29
N ARG A 489 14.22 5.96 -26.26
CA ARG A 489 14.80 5.16 -25.19
C ARG A 489 16.27 5.49 -24.91
N ASP A 490 17.13 5.50 -25.94
CA ASP A 490 18.57 5.79 -25.77
C ASP A 490 18.81 7.19 -25.18
N HIS A 491 17.91 8.13 -25.49
CA HIS A 491 17.95 9.47 -24.92
C HIS A 491 17.50 9.45 -23.45
N CYS A 492 16.37 8.80 -23.13
CA CYS A 492 15.84 8.73 -21.77
C CYS A 492 16.71 7.89 -20.82
N GLN A 493 17.56 7.00 -21.33
CA GLN A 493 18.62 6.35 -20.55
C GLN A 493 19.72 7.31 -20.09
N GLN A 494 19.91 8.44 -20.79
CA GLN A 494 20.99 9.40 -20.54
C GLN A 494 20.48 10.69 -19.91
N GLU A 495 19.28 11.10 -20.26
CA GLU A 495 18.63 12.34 -19.87
C GLU A 495 17.29 12.05 -19.18
N TYR A 496 16.88 12.94 -18.28
CA TYR A 496 15.63 12.76 -17.55
C TYR A 496 14.43 12.96 -18.48
N CYS A 497 13.61 11.91 -18.61
CA CYS A 497 12.32 11.92 -19.28
C CYS A 497 11.19 11.79 -18.25
N GLU A 498 10.15 12.60 -18.42
CA GLU A 498 8.90 12.51 -17.66
C GLU A 498 7.70 12.70 -18.58
N CYS A 499 6.66 11.91 -18.32
CA CYS A 499 5.32 12.08 -18.88
C CYS A 499 4.35 11.17 -18.13
N THR A 500 3.07 11.34 -18.40
CA THR A 500 2.04 10.41 -17.96
C THR A 500 2.06 9.21 -18.89
N HIS A 501 2.80 8.17 -18.51
CA HIS A 501 2.97 7.00 -19.36
C HIS A 501 1.76 6.06 -19.27
N VAL A 502 1.09 5.85 -20.40
CA VAL A 502 -0.11 5.03 -20.56
C VAL A 502 0.18 3.76 -21.38
N ILE A 503 -0.35 2.64 -20.93
CA ILE A 503 -0.42 1.36 -21.64
C ILE A 503 -1.87 1.20 -22.12
N GLU A 504 -2.07 1.33 -23.42
CA GLU A 504 -3.37 1.14 -24.06
C GLU A 504 -3.69 -0.35 -24.19
N VAL A 505 -4.87 -0.74 -23.70
CA VAL A 505 -5.33 -2.12 -23.64
C VAL A 505 -6.75 -2.24 -24.20
N GLU A 506 -6.93 -3.16 -25.15
CA GLU A 506 -8.24 -3.45 -25.74
C GLU A 506 -9.13 -4.23 -24.75
N PHE A 507 -10.37 -3.77 -24.60
CA PHE A 507 -11.36 -4.38 -23.71
C PHE A 507 -11.62 -5.86 -24.05
N GLY A 508 -11.69 -6.70 -23.02
CA GLY A 508 -11.95 -8.14 -23.11
C GLY A 508 -10.75 -8.98 -23.58
N LYS A 509 -9.56 -8.40 -23.75
CA LYS A 509 -8.33 -9.13 -24.14
C LYS A 509 -7.49 -9.54 -22.93
N THR A 510 -6.84 -10.68 -23.04
CA THR A 510 -5.82 -11.12 -22.06
C THR A 510 -4.50 -10.40 -22.31
N ILE A 511 -4.01 -9.71 -21.29
CA ILE A 511 -2.74 -8.98 -21.31
C ILE A 511 -1.75 -9.66 -20.37
N GLU A 512 -0.51 -9.78 -20.83
CA GLU A 512 0.61 -10.19 -19.99
C GLU A 512 1.53 -8.98 -19.73
N LEU A 513 1.79 -8.71 -18.46
CA LEU A 513 2.81 -7.75 -18.04
C LEU A 513 4.00 -8.54 -17.51
N VAL A 514 5.17 -8.34 -18.11
CA VAL A 514 6.45 -8.89 -17.63
C VAL A 514 7.21 -7.75 -16.98
N LEU A 515 7.15 -7.73 -15.65
CA LEU A 515 7.82 -6.76 -14.80
C LEU A 515 9.25 -7.23 -14.57
N VAL A 516 10.23 -6.39 -14.89
CA VAL A 516 11.66 -6.73 -14.82
C VAL A 516 12.34 -5.74 -13.90
N ASP A 517 12.97 -6.22 -12.83
CA ASP A 517 13.86 -5.41 -12.01
C ASP A 517 15.27 -5.60 -12.54
N GLU A 518 15.89 -4.54 -13.08
CA GLU A 518 17.21 -4.63 -13.71
C GLU A 518 18.37 -4.76 -12.69
N GLY A 519 18.09 -4.61 -11.39
CA GLY A 519 19.05 -4.80 -10.30
C GLY A 519 20.15 -3.74 -10.23
N LYS A 520 19.87 -2.52 -10.70
CA LYS A 520 20.76 -1.38 -10.57
C LYS A 520 20.22 -0.41 -9.51
N PRO A 521 21.10 0.48 -9.04
CA PRO A 521 22.30 0.08 -8.32
C PRO A 521 22.06 -0.57 -6.94
N PHE A 522 20.81 -0.79 -6.51
CA PHE A 522 20.47 -1.31 -5.20
C PHE A 522 19.85 -2.71 -5.31
N GLU A 523 20.05 -3.55 -4.30
CA GLU A 523 19.28 -4.80 -4.14
C GLU A 523 17.88 -4.48 -3.59
N GLY A 524 17.14 -3.65 -4.33
CA GLY A 524 15.77 -3.27 -4.02
C GLY A 524 14.80 -4.39 -4.37
N THR A 525 13.56 -4.27 -3.92
CA THR A 525 12.48 -5.11 -4.42
C THR A 525 11.25 -4.23 -4.60
N HIS A 526 10.55 -4.37 -5.73
CA HIS A 526 9.43 -3.49 -6.07
C HIS A 526 8.09 -4.23 -5.94
N PRO A 527 7.27 -3.96 -4.89
CA PRO A 527 5.91 -4.45 -4.83
C PRO A 527 5.06 -3.67 -5.82
N MET A 528 4.69 -4.29 -6.94
CA MET A 528 3.92 -3.66 -8.00
C MET A 528 2.44 -3.96 -7.80
N HIS A 529 1.64 -2.91 -7.65
CA HIS A 529 0.20 -2.96 -7.43
C HIS A 529 -0.56 -2.47 -8.65
N LEU A 530 -1.55 -3.23 -9.12
CA LEU A 530 -2.47 -2.85 -10.20
C LEU A 530 -3.87 -2.57 -9.63
N HIS A 531 -4.36 -1.36 -9.83
CA HIS A 531 -5.74 -0.99 -9.49
C HIS A 531 -6.75 -1.70 -10.39
N GLY A 532 -7.99 -1.86 -9.90
CA GLY A 532 -9.13 -2.32 -10.71
C GLY A 532 -9.13 -3.80 -11.09
N TYR A 533 -8.09 -4.56 -10.72
CA TYR A 533 -7.88 -5.94 -11.13
C TYR A 533 -7.21 -6.78 -10.06
N ASN A 534 -7.54 -8.07 -10.04
CA ASN A 534 -6.58 -9.10 -9.70
C ASN A 534 -5.91 -9.60 -10.99
N PHE A 535 -4.66 -10.01 -10.90
CA PHE A 535 -3.91 -10.68 -11.94
C PHE A 535 -3.39 -12.03 -11.46
N HIS A 536 -3.14 -12.93 -12.40
CA HIS A 536 -2.54 -14.23 -12.15
C HIS A 536 -1.02 -14.13 -12.25
N VAL A 537 -0.29 -14.55 -11.22
CA VAL A 537 1.18 -14.61 -11.25
C VAL A 537 1.62 -15.90 -11.95
N VAL A 538 1.85 -15.81 -13.26
CA VAL A 538 2.12 -16.98 -14.11
C VAL A 538 3.59 -17.38 -14.09
N SER A 539 4.52 -16.47 -13.78
CA SER A 539 5.94 -16.79 -13.64
C SER A 539 6.66 -15.77 -12.76
N MET A 540 7.71 -16.20 -12.08
CA MET A 540 8.54 -15.36 -11.22
C MET A 540 9.90 -16.04 -11.01
N GLU A 541 10.98 -15.30 -11.25
CA GLU A 541 12.33 -15.84 -11.10
C GLU A 541 13.38 -14.72 -10.87
N LYS A 542 14.33 -14.99 -9.98
CA LYS A 542 15.57 -14.20 -9.84
C LYS A 542 16.62 -14.81 -10.76
N LEU A 543 17.05 -14.08 -11.78
CA LEU A 543 18.00 -14.57 -12.79
C LEU A 543 19.45 -14.36 -12.35
N GLY A 544 19.71 -13.31 -11.58
CA GLY A 544 21.03 -12.97 -11.08
C GLY A 544 20.99 -11.81 -10.11
N THR A 545 22.10 -11.09 -10.02
CA THR A 545 22.17 -9.80 -9.31
C THR A 545 21.79 -8.61 -10.19
N LYS A 546 21.75 -8.81 -11.51
CA LYS A 546 21.36 -7.83 -12.53
C LYS A 546 20.78 -8.54 -13.73
N THR A 547 19.90 -7.86 -14.45
CA THR A 547 19.39 -8.27 -15.75
C THR A 547 19.03 -7.02 -16.57
N THR A 548 18.65 -7.18 -17.84
CA THR A 548 17.94 -6.12 -18.58
C THR A 548 16.62 -6.62 -19.14
N VAL A 549 15.76 -5.69 -19.55
CA VAL A 549 14.53 -6.01 -20.29
C VAL A 549 14.85 -6.84 -21.54
N GLU A 550 15.92 -6.54 -22.27
CA GLU A 550 16.31 -7.27 -23.49
C GLU A 550 16.70 -8.72 -23.19
N GLU A 551 17.41 -8.94 -22.09
CA GLU A 551 17.84 -10.27 -21.68
C GLU A 551 16.63 -11.13 -21.30
N VAL A 552 15.66 -10.56 -20.57
CA VAL A 552 14.41 -11.24 -20.24
C VAL A 552 13.56 -11.48 -21.49
N MET A 553 13.46 -10.52 -22.40
CA MET A 553 12.77 -10.70 -23.68
C MET A 553 13.41 -11.80 -24.53
N ALA A 554 14.75 -11.84 -24.61
CA ALA A 554 15.47 -12.88 -25.33
C ALA A 554 15.28 -14.27 -24.69
N LEU A 555 15.29 -14.33 -23.36
CA LEU A 555 14.98 -15.55 -22.59
C LEU A 555 13.56 -16.04 -22.92
N ASP A 556 12.60 -15.13 -22.93
CA ASP A 556 11.20 -15.44 -23.24
C ASP A 556 11.03 -15.97 -24.67
N GLN A 557 11.63 -15.28 -25.66
CA GLN A 557 11.62 -15.69 -27.06
C GLN A 557 12.30 -17.05 -27.30
N ALA A 558 13.28 -17.39 -26.47
CA ALA A 558 13.93 -18.70 -26.48
C ALA A 558 13.12 -19.79 -25.76
N GLY A 559 11.96 -19.47 -25.16
CA GLY A 559 11.12 -20.38 -24.40
C GLY A 559 11.64 -20.67 -22.99
N GLY A 560 12.49 -19.81 -22.44
CA GLY A 560 13.09 -19.96 -21.11
C GLY A 560 12.19 -19.53 -19.95
N ILE A 561 11.19 -18.66 -20.19
CA ILE A 561 10.21 -18.27 -19.16
C ILE A 561 9.12 -19.33 -19.07
N VAL A 562 9.23 -20.20 -18.07
CA VAL A 562 8.23 -21.22 -17.77
C VAL A 562 7.04 -20.57 -17.07
N ARG A 563 5.87 -20.68 -17.68
CA ARG A 563 4.63 -20.10 -17.16
C ARG A 563 3.67 -21.17 -16.66
N ASN A 564 3.03 -20.91 -15.53
CA ASN A 564 1.90 -21.68 -15.04
C ASN A 564 0.60 -21.03 -15.50
N PHE A 565 -0.19 -21.74 -16.32
CA PHE A 565 -1.49 -21.28 -16.79
C PHE A 565 -2.68 -21.92 -16.07
N THR A 566 -2.40 -22.88 -15.17
CA THR A 566 -3.44 -23.62 -14.46
C THR A 566 -3.35 -23.28 -12.99
N LYS A 567 -4.42 -22.72 -12.41
CA LYS A 567 -4.46 -22.35 -10.99
C LYS A 567 -3.29 -21.46 -10.55
N ALA A 568 -2.84 -20.56 -11.42
CA ALA A 568 -1.86 -19.55 -11.04
C ALA A 568 -2.46 -18.67 -9.93
N PRO A 569 -1.70 -18.29 -8.90
CA PRO A 569 -2.23 -17.50 -7.79
C PRO A 569 -2.70 -16.13 -8.28
N ARG A 570 -3.85 -15.69 -7.76
CA ARG A 570 -4.41 -14.36 -8.05
C ARG A 570 -3.96 -13.38 -6.98
N LYS A 571 -3.46 -12.23 -7.40
CA LYS A 571 -2.93 -11.15 -6.55
C LYS A 571 -3.27 -9.81 -7.17
N ASP A 572 -3.29 -8.75 -6.39
CA ASP A 572 -3.31 -7.37 -6.91
C ASP A 572 -1.99 -6.65 -6.67
N THR A 573 -1.11 -7.22 -5.84
CA THR A 573 0.20 -6.69 -5.51
C THR A 573 1.22 -7.82 -5.57
N VAL A 574 2.30 -7.67 -6.31
CA VAL A 574 3.33 -8.72 -6.41
C VAL A 574 4.73 -8.13 -6.39
N ILE A 575 5.64 -8.83 -5.72
CA ILE A 575 7.04 -8.45 -5.69
C ILE A 575 7.72 -8.76 -7.02
N VAL A 576 8.59 -7.88 -7.48
CA VAL A 576 9.56 -8.17 -8.55
C VAL A 576 10.92 -8.44 -7.89
N PRO A 577 11.49 -9.65 -8.02
CA PRO A 577 12.81 -9.95 -7.48
C PRO A 577 13.91 -9.14 -8.19
N ASP A 578 14.84 -8.57 -7.43
CA ASP A 578 15.99 -7.84 -7.99
C ASP A 578 16.80 -8.71 -8.96
N GLY A 579 17.22 -8.15 -10.09
CA GLY A 579 17.95 -8.88 -11.13
C GLY A 579 17.13 -10.03 -11.70
N GLY A 580 15.82 -9.86 -11.78
CA GLY A 580 14.85 -10.89 -12.11
C GLY A 580 13.59 -10.35 -12.75
N TYR A 581 12.57 -11.20 -12.85
CA TYR A 581 11.28 -10.83 -13.43
C TYR A 581 10.10 -11.44 -12.69
N THR A 582 8.93 -10.85 -12.89
CA THR A 582 7.62 -11.42 -12.56
C THR A 582 6.66 -11.18 -13.72
N ALA A 583 6.09 -12.26 -14.25
CA ALA A 583 5.11 -12.22 -15.32
C ALA A 583 3.71 -12.42 -14.73
N VAL A 584 2.81 -11.48 -15.02
CA VAL A 584 1.41 -11.51 -14.57
C VAL A 584 0.44 -11.43 -15.74
N ARG A 585 -0.72 -12.09 -15.63
CA ARG A 585 -1.79 -12.04 -16.64
C ARG A 585 -3.11 -11.59 -16.05
N PHE A 586 -3.80 -10.69 -16.74
CA PHE A 586 -5.18 -10.34 -16.43
C PHE A 586 -5.99 -10.22 -17.71
N VAL A 587 -7.31 -10.42 -17.59
CA VAL A 587 -8.25 -10.13 -18.67
C VAL A 587 -8.70 -8.69 -18.47
N ALA A 588 -8.54 -7.85 -19.49
CA ALA A 588 -8.87 -6.43 -19.43
C ALA A 588 -10.40 -6.21 -19.57
N ASP A 589 -11.16 -6.72 -18.60
CA ASP A 589 -12.62 -6.76 -18.59
C ASP A 589 -13.26 -5.70 -17.67
N ASN A 590 -12.49 -4.72 -17.22
CA ASN A 590 -12.93 -3.60 -16.40
C ASN A 590 -12.49 -2.28 -17.04
N PRO A 591 -13.37 -1.63 -17.83
CA PRO A 591 -13.00 -0.43 -18.58
C PRO A 591 -12.74 0.72 -17.61
N GLY A 592 -11.69 1.50 -17.85
CA GLY A 592 -11.23 2.50 -16.90
C GLY A 592 -9.78 2.93 -17.08
N TRP A 593 -9.37 3.85 -16.22
CA TRP A 593 -8.01 4.32 -16.08
C TRP A 593 -7.45 3.79 -14.76
N TRP A 594 -6.54 2.83 -14.84
CA TRP A 594 -6.06 2.09 -13.67
C TRP A 594 -4.58 2.32 -13.46
N LEU A 595 -4.17 2.67 -12.24
CA LEU A 595 -2.77 2.88 -11.93
C LEU A 595 -2.07 1.53 -11.70
N LEU A 596 -0.92 1.33 -12.32
CA LEU A 596 0.07 0.30 -11.98
C LEU A 596 1.28 1.01 -11.38
N HIS A 597 1.58 0.78 -10.10
CA HIS A 597 2.66 1.50 -9.44
C HIS A 597 3.39 0.66 -8.39
N CYS A 598 4.61 1.08 -8.05
CA CYS A 598 5.31 0.54 -6.89
C CYS A 598 4.60 1.00 -5.61
N HIS A 599 4.36 0.08 -4.67
CA HIS A 599 3.68 0.37 -3.41
C HIS A 599 4.61 0.91 -2.30
N LEU A 600 5.88 1.10 -2.63
CA LEU A 600 6.81 1.87 -1.79
C LEU A 600 6.52 3.36 -2.01
N GLU A 601 6.18 4.08 -0.95
CA GLU A 601 5.59 5.42 -1.04
C GLU A 601 6.51 6.38 -1.80
N PHE A 602 7.81 6.30 -1.53
CA PHE A 602 8.80 7.17 -2.15
C PHE A 602 9.01 6.83 -3.62
N HIS A 603 8.97 5.55 -4.00
CA HIS A 603 9.11 5.16 -5.41
C HIS A 603 7.91 5.60 -6.24
N ASN A 604 6.69 5.46 -5.70
CA ASN A 604 5.51 6.01 -6.35
C ASN A 604 5.63 7.54 -6.52
N THR A 605 6.02 8.25 -5.46
CA THR A 605 6.13 9.72 -5.45
C THR A 605 7.15 10.24 -6.47
N ILE A 606 8.24 9.50 -6.71
CA ILE A 606 9.30 9.88 -7.64
C ILE A 606 9.17 9.25 -9.03
N GLY A 607 8.03 8.61 -9.33
CA GLY A 607 7.59 8.32 -10.69
C GLY A 607 7.58 6.85 -11.11
N MET A 608 7.69 5.88 -10.20
CA MET A 608 7.59 4.45 -10.54
C MET A 608 6.13 4.00 -10.72
N ALA A 609 5.49 4.53 -11.76
CA ALA A 609 4.11 4.22 -12.09
C ALA A 609 3.86 4.28 -13.61
N VAL A 610 2.80 3.61 -14.05
CA VAL A 610 2.20 3.73 -15.39
C VAL A 610 0.69 3.63 -15.26
N MET A 611 -0.05 4.22 -16.19
CA MET A 611 -1.49 3.99 -16.31
C MET A 611 -1.76 2.85 -17.26
N VAL A 612 -2.74 2.02 -16.94
CA VAL A 612 -3.36 1.06 -17.84
C VAL A 612 -4.73 1.61 -18.21
N HIS A 613 -4.89 1.99 -19.47
CA HIS A 613 -6.16 2.46 -20.00
C HIS A 613 -6.85 1.30 -20.73
N VAL A 614 -8.06 0.96 -20.28
CA VAL A 614 -8.82 -0.20 -20.77
C VAL A 614 -10.13 0.25 -21.40
N GLY A 615 -10.33 -0.12 -22.67
CA GLY A 615 -11.56 0.19 -23.40
C GLY A 615 -11.63 1.64 -23.90
N ASN A 616 -12.83 2.07 -24.27
CA ASN A 616 -13.12 3.44 -24.71
C ASN A 616 -14.22 4.06 -23.84
N ASP A 617 -14.53 5.34 -24.06
CA ASP A 617 -15.59 6.06 -23.33
C ASP A 617 -16.97 5.38 -23.40
N GLU A 618 -17.26 4.65 -24.49
CA GLU A 618 -18.52 3.91 -24.67
C GLU A 618 -18.64 2.69 -23.73
N ASP A 619 -17.51 2.16 -23.25
CA ASP A 619 -17.45 1.02 -22.34
C ASP A 619 -17.61 1.45 -20.87
N LEU A 620 -17.38 2.74 -20.57
CA LEU A 620 -17.44 3.27 -19.21
C LEU A 620 -18.88 3.47 -18.72
N PRO A 621 -19.14 3.26 -17.41
CA PRO A 621 -20.40 3.70 -16.82
C PRO A 621 -20.53 5.23 -16.95
N PRO A 622 -21.76 5.79 -16.96
CA PRO A 622 -21.95 7.22 -17.07
C PRO A 622 -21.22 7.98 -15.95
N LYS A 623 -20.46 9.01 -16.32
CA LYS A 623 -19.83 9.92 -15.36
C LYS A 623 -20.88 10.46 -14.38
N PRO A 624 -20.65 10.38 -13.06
CA PRO A 624 -21.58 10.93 -12.08
C PRO A 624 -21.82 12.43 -12.31
N LYS A 625 -23.06 12.86 -12.09
CA LYS A 625 -23.44 14.26 -12.23
C LYS A 625 -22.66 15.11 -11.21
N ASP A 626 -22.22 16.29 -11.64
CA ASP A 626 -21.53 17.27 -10.78
C ASP A 626 -20.25 16.72 -10.10
N PHE A 627 -19.59 15.74 -10.73
CA PHE A 627 -18.33 15.18 -10.22
C PHE A 627 -17.23 16.26 -10.11
N PRO A 628 -16.40 16.24 -9.05
CA PRO A 628 -15.36 17.26 -8.83
C PRO A 628 -14.43 17.48 -10.03
N ARG A 629 -14.04 18.73 -10.24
CA ARG A 629 -13.15 19.19 -11.32
C ARG A 629 -11.93 19.91 -10.76
N CYS A 630 -10.80 19.79 -11.46
CA CYS A 630 -9.50 20.38 -11.16
C CYS A 630 -8.69 20.46 -12.46
N GLY A 631 -7.64 21.27 -12.51
CA GLY A 631 -6.83 21.41 -13.71
C GLY A 631 -5.95 22.65 -13.67
N ASN A 632 -5.36 23.01 -14.79
CA ASN A 632 -4.57 24.24 -14.91
C ASN A 632 -5.48 25.48 -15.04
N TRP A 633 -5.13 26.58 -14.38
CA TRP A 633 -5.88 27.85 -14.45
C TRP A 633 -5.05 28.94 -15.11
N TYR A 634 -5.31 29.19 -16.40
CA TYR A 634 -4.65 30.25 -17.16
C TYR A 634 -5.54 31.51 -17.27
N PRO A 635 -4.99 32.73 -17.13
CA PRO A 635 -5.72 33.96 -17.41
C PRO A 635 -6.20 34.00 -18.87
N HIS A 636 -7.37 34.58 -19.15
CA HIS A 636 -7.91 34.66 -20.51
C HIS A 636 -6.91 35.26 -21.51
N GLY A 637 -6.58 34.49 -22.56
CA GLY A 637 -5.63 34.87 -23.61
C GLY A 637 -4.22 34.31 -23.43
N ASP A 638 -3.91 33.76 -22.26
CA ASP A 638 -2.71 32.95 -22.02
C ASP A 638 -3.08 31.49 -22.29
N THR A 639 -2.50 30.87 -23.31
CA THR A 639 -2.72 29.44 -23.62
C THR A 639 -1.87 28.53 -22.73
N GLY A 640 -1.30 29.07 -21.65
CA GLY A 640 -0.21 28.43 -20.94
C GLY A 640 1.07 28.41 -21.78
N PRO A 641 2.16 27.83 -21.26
CA PRO A 641 3.37 27.64 -22.04
C PRO A 641 3.04 26.87 -23.33
N THR A 642 3.39 27.43 -24.50
CA THR A 642 3.27 26.71 -25.78
C THR A 642 4.01 25.39 -25.64
N PRO A 643 3.35 24.24 -25.82
CA PRO A 643 4.02 22.95 -25.69
C PRO A 643 5.18 22.90 -26.68
N THR A 644 6.40 22.72 -26.17
CA THR A 644 7.48 22.30 -27.06
C THR A 644 7.13 20.89 -27.52
N ARG A 645 7.14 20.69 -28.83
CA ARG A 645 6.48 19.60 -29.56
C ARG A 645 7.14 18.21 -29.41
N THR A 646 7.76 17.96 -28.27
CA THR A 646 8.56 16.78 -27.90
C THR A 646 8.50 16.64 -26.39
N PRO A 647 8.54 15.43 -25.80
CA PRO A 647 8.68 15.28 -24.36
C PRO A 647 9.81 16.19 -23.90
N THR A 648 9.48 17.08 -22.98
CA THR A 648 10.27 18.27 -22.67
C THR A 648 11.66 17.84 -22.21
N PRO A 649 12.74 18.16 -22.94
CA PRO A 649 14.08 18.05 -22.38
C PRO A 649 14.19 19.14 -21.32
N ALA A 650 14.30 18.76 -20.05
CA ALA A 650 14.67 19.70 -19.00
C ALA A 650 16.15 20.07 -19.15
N GLY A 651 16.48 20.87 -20.17
CA GLY A 651 17.85 21.30 -20.42
C GLY A 651 18.13 21.71 -21.86
N ALA A 652 17.72 22.91 -22.25
CA ALA A 652 18.31 23.58 -23.41
C ALA A 652 18.93 24.90 -22.96
N SER A 653 20.25 24.96 -22.97
CA SER A 653 21.01 26.19 -22.75
C SER A 653 20.56 27.27 -23.72
N ALA A 654 20.17 28.44 -23.20
CA ALA A 654 19.96 29.63 -24.02
C ALA A 654 21.29 30.04 -24.67
N ARG A 655 21.49 29.66 -25.94
CA ARG A 655 22.46 30.33 -26.81
C ARG A 655 21.82 31.64 -27.27
N LEU A 656 22.24 32.75 -26.66
CA LEU A 656 21.98 34.09 -27.17
C LEU A 656 22.61 34.24 -28.56
N SER A 657 21.77 34.34 -29.59
CA SER A 657 22.16 34.83 -30.92
C SER A 657 22.01 36.36 -30.97
N PRO A 658 23.03 37.14 -31.39
CA PRO A 658 22.91 38.58 -31.51
C PRO A 658 22.47 38.98 -32.93
N SER A 659 21.36 39.71 -33.04
CA SER A 659 21.00 40.53 -34.21
C SER A 659 19.96 41.54 -33.71
N LEU A 660 19.92 42.83 -34.04
CA LEU A 660 20.59 43.69 -35.01
C LEU A 660 20.85 45.06 -34.34
N GLY A 661 21.87 45.77 -34.80
CA GLY A 661 22.06 47.18 -34.49
C GLY A 661 23.10 47.80 -35.42
N ALA A 662 22.71 48.03 -36.68
CA ALA A 662 23.52 48.79 -37.63
C ALA A 662 23.32 50.29 -37.41
N ALA A 663 24.41 51.03 -37.68
CA ALA A 663 24.54 52.48 -37.86
C ALA A 663 24.71 53.35 -36.60
N VAL A 664 25.97 53.65 -36.24
CA VAL A 664 26.49 55.04 -36.24
C VAL A 664 27.97 55.04 -36.68
N LEU A 665 28.21 55.94 -37.63
CA LEU A 665 29.44 56.36 -38.29
C LEU A 665 30.43 57.04 -37.32
N LEU A 666 31.73 56.71 -37.34
CA LEU A 666 32.86 57.62 -37.69
C LEU A 666 34.22 57.11 -37.20
N CYS A 667 35.16 57.15 -38.13
CA CYS A 667 36.62 57.14 -38.03
C CYS A 667 37.24 57.52 -36.66
N PHE A 668 38.26 56.76 -36.24
CA PHE A 668 39.63 57.30 -36.12
C PHE A 668 40.65 56.16 -36.10
N LEU A 669 41.52 56.18 -37.11
CA LEU A 669 42.84 55.56 -37.06
C LEU A 669 43.65 56.14 -35.90
N VAL A 670 44.43 55.34 -35.20
CA VAL A 670 45.91 55.40 -35.24
C VAL A 670 46.49 54.43 -34.19
N ARG A 671 47.43 53.63 -34.68
CA ARG A 671 48.37 52.76 -33.97
C ARG A 671 48.99 53.44 -32.74
N PHE A 672 49.20 52.69 -31.66
CA PHE A 672 50.49 52.75 -30.97
C PHE A 672 50.87 51.38 -30.38
N THR A 673 52.00 50.88 -30.85
CA THR A 673 52.71 49.70 -30.39
C THR A 673 53.62 50.12 -29.23
N VAL A 674 53.52 49.37 -28.13
CA VAL A 674 54.59 48.92 -27.20
C VAL A 674 55.89 49.73 -27.15
N LEU A 675 56.29 50.21 -25.96
CA LEU A 675 57.58 49.84 -25.36
C LEU A 675 57.67 50.15 -23.85
N LEU A 676 58.41 49.29 -23.15
CA LEU A 676 58.74 49.22 -21.73
C LEU A 676 59.26 50.54 -21.11
N PHE A 677 59.03 50.75 -19.80
CA PHE A 677 60.04 50.64 -18.72
C PHE A 677 59.53 51.24 -17.39
N VAL A 678 59.89 50.53 -16.30
CA VAL A 678 59.71 50.79 -14.85
C VAL A 678 58.39 50.36 -14.23
#